data_AF-A0A5T8LZI0-F1
#
_entry.id   AF-A0A5T8LZI0-F1
#
_cell.length_a   1.000
_cell.length_b   1.000
_cell.length_c   1.000
_cell.angle_alpha   90.00
_cell.angle_beta   90.00
_cell.angle_gamma   90.00
#
_symmetry.space_group_name_H-M   'P 1'
#
loop_
_entity.id
_entity.type
_entity.pdbx_description
1 polymer ?
#
loop_
_entity_poly.entity_id
_entity_poly.type
_entity_poly.pdbx_seq_one_letter_code
_entity_poly.pdbx_strand_id
1 'polypeptide(L)'
;GKNNTVQFVQPNSSSVALNRVTGASGSQIMGTLKANGQVFILNPNGVLFGKNARVDVGGLVASTKNISTTDFMKGQYTLSGSGNPGAQVVNQGSLTTSKGGYIVLAGERVSNSGTVTTPSGKTILAAGKTVTLQLDNGGLTSVSVNGSVVNALVENQGLISATNGQVYLTAKGQDMLLNTVVNNSGTVEAKGLANRGGEIVLNGGDSGVVSQSGHLLADSQTGQGGKITLEGQNIHLAGGSLTTATGKTGGGEVYVGGGWQGQDSHIKNASKVVMDKAATVDVSATESGNGGTAVLWSDDYTNFRGTVIAKGGAKSGDGGRVETSSHRNLQASGAVDASARAGHGGEWLLDPTDVTIVGAGADTGIDSATADGTDIFTPTASGGQILNSSIVNQLNAGTSVTVKTSGTDTDGETGNITVNANIIKTAGTDAKLTLLADNNISTGDNVSIGATTGKLNLDLLAGNTTNNASISLGKFINISLNGGDLLADAGNSASGVSLTFMNNGKIKGGNVTLNLSRGLGGYAYNVNADNDLTINGSVTGSTGWGAVLGFTAGGKLAMNSPGSISLQANDSGNGGGRVLISGDKGVTLNAAAGTVTLSAAKAATNGVNITSGNGAVSITNMVQDGSNGMTLTNANISSKDGIVLNGTTFWGQAVVMSGVNLTTGGDVDITGLAKNLTTGGLGAASSSGVQLSGSNISSTGGNITLTGTAGTDVSHPSISSLQVSNSTFTTNNALTLNGTTETTTGVKVTGSTLSAATLNVNGVARVQGTGFSLATSQLLGGLADLTNVSLSSAGSAAGAQNVLDNSIVNDANRDTLLA
;
A
#
# COMPACT_ATOMS: atom_id res chain seq x y z
N GLY A 1 -45.27 8.83 46.78
CA GLY A 1 -45.15 10.27 47.10
C GLY A 1 -43.76 10.61 47.63
N LYS A 2 -43.37 11.88 47.60
CA LYS A 2 -42.12 12.40 48.20
C LYS A 2 -42.17 12.13 49.71
N ASN A 3 -41.16 11.45 50.26
CA ASN A 3 -41.09 10.93 51.65
C ASN A 3 -41.79 9.59 51.93
N ASN A 4 -42.42 8.95 50.95
CA ASN A 4 -42.97 7.60 51.14
C ASN A 4 -41.94 6.54 50.75
N THR A 5 -42.02 5.37 51.39
CA THR A 5 -41.23 4.18 51.05
C THR A 5 -42.14 3.03 50.67
N VAL A 6 -41.80 2.30 49.61
CA VAL A 6 -42.34 0.98 49.30
C VAL A 6 -41.21 -0.02 49.38
N GLN A 7 -41.40 -1.10 50.14
CA GLN A 7 -40.41 -2.16 50.29
C GLN A 7 -41.02 -3.52 49.91
N PHE A 8 -40.38 -4.20 48.97
CA PHE A 8 -40.68 -5.58 48.63
C PHE A 8 -39.74 -6.49 49.44
N VAL A 9 -40.33 -7.36 50.28
CA VAL A 9 -39.61 -8.41 51.01
C VAL A 9 -39.93 -9.72 50.32
N GLN A 10 -39.01 -10.17 49.46
CA GLN A 10 -39.14 -11.32 48.59
C GLN A 10 -38.38 -12.53 49.15
N PRO A 11 -38.72 -13.78 48.75
CA PRO A 11 -38.04 -14.98 49.25
C PRO A 11 -36.52 -14.99 49.08
N ASN A 12 -36.01 -14.53 47.92
CA ASN A 12 -34.58 -14.42 47.64
C ASN A 12 -34.30 -13.37 46.55
N SER A 13 -33.02 -13.18 46.18
CA SER A 13 -32.59 -12.20 45.17
C SER A 13 -33.05 -12.51 43.74
N SER A 14 -33.32 -13.79 43.42
CA SER A 14 -33.84 -14.22 42.12
C SER A 14 -35.36 -14.11 41.99
N SER A 15 -36.09 -13.87 43.09
CA SER A 15 -37.55 -13.67 43.07
C SER A 15 -37.93 -12.41 42.28
N VAL A 16 -39.01 -12.48 41.49
CA VAL A 16 -39.53 -11.35 40.69
C VAL A 16 -40.92 -10.92 41.16
N ALA A 17 -41.11 -9.63 41.41
CA ALA A 17 -42.40 -9.01 41.73
C ALA A 17 -42.93 -8.22 40.52
N LEU A 18 -44.02 -8.70 39.91
CA LEU A 18 -44.68 -8.03 38.78
C LEU A 18 -45.76 -7.05 39.24
N ASN A 19 -45.55 -5.76 38.99
CA ASN A 19 -46.49 -4.69 39.28
C ASN A 19 -47.03 -4.14 37.96
N ARG A 20 -48.33 -4.38 37.69
CA ARG A 20 -49.01 -3.90 36.49
C ARG A 20 -50.04 -2.83 36.86
N VAL A 21 -49.88 -1.63 36.32
CA VAL A 21 -50.85 -0.55 36.52
C VAL A 21 -51.94 -0.64 35.45
N THR A 22 -53.20 -0.73 35.89
CA THR A 22 -54.39 -0.84 35.03
C THR A 22 -55.22 0.44 34.99
N GLY A 23 -54.91 1.41 35.85
CA GLY A 23 -55.57 2.73 35.87
C GLY A 23 -55.05 3.67 34.77
N ALA A 24 -55.65 4.86 34.68
CA ALA A 24 -55.35 5.85 33.64
C ALA A 24 -54.14 6.75 33.92
N SER A 25 -53.49 6.64 35.08
CA SER A 25 -52.40 7.53 35.49
C SER A 25 -51.02 6.89 35.31
N GLY A 26 -50.04 7.71 34.91
CA GLY A 26 -48.63 7.34 34.92
C GLY A 26 -48.09 7.09 36.34
N SER A 27 -47.10 6.22 36.46
CA SER A 27 -46.46 5.89 37.74
C SER A 27 -45.52 7.01 38.15
N GLN A 28 -45.78 7.66 39.28
CA GLN A 28 -44.92 8.72 39.83
C GLN A 28 -44.17 8.22 41.07
N ILE A 29 -42.95 7.71 40.86
CA ILE A 29 -42.04 7.31 41.94
C ILE A 29 -41.27 8.56 42.39
N MET A 30 -41.70 9.13 43.52
CA MET A 30 -41.13 10.38 44.07
C MET A 30 -40.38 10.17 45.40
N GLY A 31 -40.43 8.96 45.94
CA GLY A 31 -39.87 8.58 47.24
C GLY A 31 -38.90 7.40 47.11
N THR A 32 -38.90 6.50 48.08
CA THR A 32 -37.98 5.36 48.11
C THR A 32 -38.66 4.06 47.67
N LEU A 33 -38.01 3.26 46.82
CA LEU A 33 -38.40 1.91 46.45
C LEU A 33 -37.25 0.95 46.80
N LYS A 34 -37.52 -0.05 47.65
CA LYS A 34 -36.54 -1.05 48.08
C LYS A 34 -37.01 -2.46 47.74
N ALA A 35 -36.08 -3.33 47.34
CA ALA A 35 -36.34 -4.76 47.21
C ALA A 35 -35.07 -5.58 47.40
N ASN A 36 -35.18 -6.75 48.04
CA ASN A 36 -34.07 -7.71 48.05
C ASN A 36 -33.99 -8.56 46.77
N GLY A 37 -35.09 -8.64 46.00
CA GLY A 37 -35.16 -9.31 44.70
C GLY A 37 -35.44 -8.33 43.56
N GLN A 38 -36.08 -8.81 42.50
CA GLN A 38 -36.35 -8.05 41.27
C GLN A 38 -37.76 -7.46 41.27
N VAL A 39 -37.90 -6.23 40.74
CA VAL A 39 -39.17 -5.49 40.66
C VAL A 39 -39.46 -5.09 39.22
N PHE A 40 -40.63 -5.49 38.70
CA PHE A 40 -41.11 -5.10 37.39
C PHE A 40 -42.26 -4.11 37.59
N ILE A 41 -42.21 -2.96 36.90
CA ILE A 41 -43.21 -1.89 36.91
C ILE A 41 -43.65 -1.67 35.46
N LEU A 42 -44.83 -2.15 35.13
CA LEU A 42 -45.42 -2.03 33.79
C LEU A 42 -46.59 -1.04 33.85
N ASN A 43 -46.47 0.08 33.15
CA ASN A 43 -47.51 1.11 33.08
C ASN A 43 -47.57 1.77 31.69
N PRO A 44 -48.57 1.44 30.85
CA PRO A 44 -48.76 2.04 29.52
C PRO A 44 -48.89 3.57 29.52
N ASN A 45 -49.21 4.21 30.65
CA ASN A 45 -49.32 5.67 30.76
C ASN A 45 -47.96 6.35 31.05
N GLY A 46 -46.89 5.59 31.27
CA GLY A 46 -45.56 6.13 31.60
C GLY A 46 -45.11 5.84 33.02
N VAL A 47 -43.79 5.92 33.23
CA VAL A 47 -43.13 5.73 34.52
C VAL A 47 -42.12 6.86 34.73
N LEU A 48 -42.29 7.63 35.81
CA LEU A 48 -41.41 8.72 36.19
C LEU A 48 -40.78 8.45 37.56
N PHE A 49 -39.45 8.39 37.60
CA PHE A 49 -38.66 8.49 38.83
C PHE A 49 -38.23 9.95 39.00
N GLY A 50 -38.85 10.67 39.94
CA GLY A 50 -38.57 12.09 40.13
C GLY A 50 -37.20 12.36 40.77
N LYS A 51 -36.73 13.61 40.72
CA LYS A 51 -35.38 14.01 41.15
C LYS A 51 -34.90 13.55 42.54
N ASN A 52 -35.81 13.31 43.47
CA ASN A 52 -35.49 12.86 44.83
C ASN A 52 -35.78 11.36 45.05
N ALA A 53 -36.19 10.65 44.01
CA ALA A 53 -36.50 9.24 44.09
C ALA A 53 -35.22 8.42 44.32
N ARG A 54 -35.32 7.39 45.16
CA ARG A 54 -34.23 6.44 45.41
C ARG A 54 -34.76 5.03 45.21
N VAL A 55 -34.15 4.29 44.30
CA VAL A 55 -34.50 2.90 44.03
C VAL A 55 -33.28 2.04 44.33
N ASP A 56 -33.47 1.01 45.16
CA ASP A 56 -32.43 0.08 45.57
C ASP A 56 -32.99 -1.35 45.55
N VAL A 57 -32.61 -2.12 44.53
CA VAL A 57 -33.23 -3.43 44.21
C VAL A 57 -32.21 -4.48 43.77
N GLY A 58 -32.59 -5.76 43.73
CA GLY A 58 -31.80 -6.81 43.07
C GLY A 58 -31.82 -6.68 41.53
N GLY A 59 -32.95 -6.23 40.97
CA GLY A 59 -33.08 -5.84 39.57
C GLY A 59 -34.36 -5.05 39.31
N LEU A 60 -34.37 -4.20 38.28
CA LEU A 60 -35.50 -3.33 37.92
C LEU A 60 -35.85 -3.50 36.45
N VAL A 61 -37.14 -3.70 36.16
CA VAL A 61 -37.72 -3.46 34.84
C VAL A 61 -38.79 -2.40 34.97
N ALA A 62 -38.62 -1.25 34.32
CA ALA A 62 -39.66 -0.23 34.23
C ALA A 62 -40.04 -0.03 32.76
N SER A 63 -41.33 -0.20 32.43
CA SER A 63 -41.75 -0.16 31.04
C SER A 63 -43.14 0.42 30.80
N THR A 64 -43.32 1.08 29.65
CA THR A 64 -44.64 1.40 29.08
C THR A 64 -45.28 0.20 28.38
N LYS A 65 -44.50 -0.87 28.17
CA LYS A 65 -44.96 -2.10 27.53
C LYS A 65 -45.51 -3.08 28.56
N ASN A 66 -46.14 -4.13 28.07
CA ASN A 66 -46.77 -5.16 28.89
C ASN A 66 -46.13 -6.54 28.65
N ILE A 67 -46.29 -7.44 29.62
CA ILE A 67 -46.01 -8.88 29.51
C ILE A 67 -47.30 -9.58 29.90
N SER A 68 -47.71 -10.65 29.21
CA SER A 68 -48.88 -11.42 29.65
C SER A 68 -48.58 -12.13 30.97
N THR A 69 -49.59 -12.38 31.80
CA THR A 69 -49.38 -13.14 33.05
C THR A 69 -48.88 -14.56 32.74
N THR A 70 -49.36 -15.17 31.67
CA THR A 70 -48.93 -16.50 31.22
C THR A 70 -47.44 -16.53 30.89
N ASP A 71 -46.94 -15.54 30.15
CA ASP A 71 -45.53 -15.50 29.74
C ASP A 71 -44.64 -15.21 30.95
N PHE A 72 -45.05 -14.28 31.81
CA PHE A 72 -44.35 -14.00 33.06
C PHE A 72 -44.20 -15.26 33.94
N MET A 73 -45.27 -16.02 34.12
CA MET A 73 -45.26 -17.26 34.92
C MET A 73 -44.43 -18.38 34.28
N LYS A 74 -44.22 -18.34 32.96
CA LYS A 74 -43.32 -19.25 32.22
C LYS A 74 -41.86 -18.79 32.22
N GLY A 75 -41.55 -17.64 32.83
CA GLY A 75 -40.22 -17.03 32.75
C GLY A 75 -39.90 -16.45 31.36
N GLN A 76 -40.90 -16.20 30.53
CA GLN A 76 -40.75 -15.61 29.21
C GLN A 76 -40.96 -14.09 29.30
N TYR A 77 -39.87 -13.35 29.42
CA TYR A 77 -39.92 -11.90 29.65
C TYR A 77 -39.84 -11.09 28.35
N THR A 78 -40.87 -11.22 27.50
CA THR A 78 -41.04 -10.40 26.29
C THR A 78 -41.99 -9.24 26.57
N LEU A 79 -41.43 -8.03 26.68
CA LEU A 79 -42.15 -6.77 26.76
C LEU A 79 -42.70 -6.40 25.37
N SER A 80 -44.01 -6.23 25.25
CA SER A 80 -44.68 -5.95 23.98
C SER A 80 -45.91 -5.05 24.17
N GLY A 81 -46.55 -4.69 23.04
CA GLY A 81 -47.61 -3.69 23.02
C GLY A 81 -47.06 -2.26 22.95
N SER A 82 -47.99 -1.31 22.86
CA SER A 82 -47.70 0.12 22.73
C SER A 82 -48.09 0.84 24.01
N GLY A 83 -47.24 1.75 24.48
CA GLY A 83 -47.65 2.76 25.45
C GLY A 83 -48.74 3.67 24.87
N ASN A 84 -49.46 4.37 25.74
CA ASN A 84 -50.38 5.43 25.33
C ASN A 84 -49.58 6.56 24.65
N PRO A 85 -50.19 7.34 23.72
CA PRO A 85 -49.51 8.44 23.06
C PRO A 85 -48.81 9.37 24.05
N GLY A 86 -47.50 9.59 23.84
CA GLY A 86 -46.68 10.45 24.71
C GLY A 86 -46.16 9.79 26.00
N ALA A 87 -46.48 8.52 26.27
CA ALA A 87 -45.95 7.78 27.41
C ALA A 87 -44.43 7.56 27.28
N GLN A 88 -43.71 7.73 28.39
CA GLN A 88 -42.25 7.61 28.43
C GLN A 88 -41.82 6.95 29.75
N VAL A 89 -40.61 6.38 29.75
CA VAL A 89 -39.91 6.00 30.98
C VAL A 89 -38.84 7.04 31.26
N VAL A 90 -38.98 7.78 32.35
CA VAL A 90 -38.10 8.91 32.69
C VAL A 90 -37.46 8.70 34.05
N ASN A 91 -36.13 8.73 34.09
CA ASN A 91 -35.36 8.76 35.33
C ASN A 91 -34.71 10.12 35.56
N GLN A 92 -35.11 10.79 36.65
CA GLN A 92 -34.45 11.98 37.19
C GLN A 92 -33.82 11.69 38.57
N GLY A 93 -34.11 10.52 39.16
CA GLY A 93 -33.70 10.13 40.50
C GLY A 93 -32.43 9.29 40.52
N SER A 94 -32.27 8.47 41.55
CA SER A 94 -31.15 7.53 41.69
C SER A 94 -31.66 6.10 41.69
N LEU A 95 -31.24 5.32 40.68
CA LEU A 95 -31.59 3.92 40.52
C LEU A 95 -30.33 3.07 40.72
N THR A 96 -30.32 2.21 41.72
CA THR A 96 -29.16 1.38 42.08
C THR A 96 -29.57 -0.07 42.21
N THR A 97 -28.68 -0.98 41.80
CA THR A 97 -28.82 -2.41 42.08
C THR A 97 -27.75 -2.96 43.00
N SER A 98 -28.06 -4.10 43.60
CA SER A 98 -27.04 -5.00 44.13
C SER A 98 -26.04 -5.42 43.03
N LYS A 99 -24.85 -5.86 43.44
CA LYS A 99 -23.80 -6.34 42.52
C LYS A 99 -24.32 -7.50 41.68
N GLY A 100 -24.10 -7.46 40.36
CA GLY A 100 -24.60 -8.46 39.40
C GLY A 100 -26.07 -8.26 39.00
N GLY A 101 -26.76 -7.27 39.57
CA GLY A 101 -28.14 -6.91 39.23
C GLY A 101 -28.26 -6.20 37.89
N TYR A 102 -29.48 -5.80 37.54
CA TYR A 102 -29.75 -5.12 36.27
C TYR A 102 -30.84 -4.06 36.36
N ILE A 103 -30.79 -3.08 35.44
CA ILE A 103 -31.84 -2.07 35.25
C ILE A 103 -32.23 -2.04 33.78
N VAL A 104 -33.50 -2.28 33.47
CA VAL A 104 -34.08 -2.17 32.13
C VAL A 104 -35.16 -1.09 32.15
N LEU A 105 -34.96 -0.03 31.38
CA LEU A 105 -35.95 1.01 31.11
C LEU A 105 -36.40 0.85 29.65
N ALA A 106 -37.67 0.51 29.42
CA ALA A 106 -38.14 0.12 28.09
C ALA A 106 -39.45 0.81 27.69
N GLY A 107 -39.52 1.36 26.48
CA GLY A 107 -40.76 1.97 25.98
C GLY A 107 -40.67 2.41 24.54
N GLU A 108 -41.43 3.43 24.17
CA GLU A 108 -41.27 4.16 22.91
C GLU A 108 -40.24 5.29 23.05
N ARG A 109 -40.17 5.87 24.25
CA ARG A 109 -39.21 6.92 24.62
C ARG A 109 -38.69 6.66 26.04
N VAL A 110 -37.38 6.76 26.19
CA VAL A 110 -36.68 6.56 27.46
C VAL A 110 -35.70 7.72 27.67
N SER A 111 -35.74 8.36 28.83
CA SER A 111 -34.82 9.46 29.16
C SER A 111 -34.24 9.29 30.56
N ASN A 112 -32.93 9.46 30.68
CA ASN A 112 -32.19 9.50 31.93
C ASN A 112 -31.47 10.84 32.10
N SER A 113 -31.91 11.65 33.06
CA SER A 113 -31.18 12.83 33.57
C SER A 113 -30.74 12.66 35.03
N GLY A 114 -31.06 11.51 35.65
CA GLY A 114 -30.62 11.12 36.97
C GLY A 114 -29.37 10.23 36.96
N THR A 115 -29.29 9.32 37.94
CA THR A 115 -28.21 8.33 38.07
C THR A 115 -28.77 6.92 37.97
N VAL A 116 -28.04 6.05 37.26
CA VAL A 116 -28.29 4.60 37.18
C VAL A 116 -26.99 3.87 37.52
N THR A 117 -26.99 2.98 38.50
CA THR A 117 -25.79 2.29 39.00
C THR A 117 -26.01 0.79 39.13
N THR A 118 -25.29 -0.01 38.33
CA THR A 118 -25.41 -1.48 38.26
C THR A 118 -24.03 -2.16 38.37
N PRO A 119 -23.42 -2.21 39.57
CA PRO A 119 -22.07 -2.75 39.72
C PRO A 119 -21.99 -4.22 39.27
N SER A 120 -21.05 -4.53 38.37
CA SER A 120 -20.88 -5.85 37.75
C SER A 120 -22.15 -6.39 37.09
N GLY A 121 -23.07 -5.49 36.74
CA GLY A 121 -24.42 -5.77 36.26
C GLY A 121 -24.66 -5.25 34.85
N LYS A 122 -25.94 -5.08 34.49
CA LYS A 122 -26.33 -4.59 33.17
C LYS A 122 -27.33 -3.43 33.27
N THR A 123 -27.11 -2.38 32.47
CA THR A 123 -28.09 -1.31 32.29
C THR A 123 -28.57 -1.27 30.85
N ILE A 124 -29.88 -1.27 30.63
CA ILE A 124 -30.51 -1.26 29.31
C ILE A 124 -31.52 -0.12 29.25
N LEU A 125 -31.36 0.79 28.30
CA LEU A 125 -32.38 1.76 27.90
C LEU A 125 -32.83 1.40 26.49
N ALA A 126 -34.09 1.02 26.32
CA ALA A 126 -34.58 0.46 25.07
C ALA A 126 -35.85 1.15 24.57
N ALA A 127 -35.79 1.69 23.36
CA ALA A 127 -36.94 2.13 22.58
C ALA A 127 -37.14 1.19 21.38
N GLY A 128 -38.29 0.52 21.28
CA GLY A 128 -38.57 -0.43 20.20
C GLY A 128 -39.96 -1.03 20.31
N LYS A 129 -40.37 -1.90 19.37
CA LYS A 129 -41.70 -2.53 19.40
C LYS A 129 -41.79 -3.60 20.49
N THR A 130 -40.75 -4.42 20.60
CA THR A 130 -40.62 -5.49 21.59
C THR A 130 -39.25 -5.49 22.22
N VAL A 131 -39.17 -5.80 23.52
CA VAL A 131 -37.92 -5.96 24.27
C VAL A 131 -37.97 -7.29 25.00
N THR A 132 -37.10 -8.22 24.63
CA THR A 132 -37.04 -9.57 25.22
C THR A 132 -35.85 -9.67 26.15
N LEU A 133 -36.10 -10.10 27.39
CA LEU A 133 -35.09 -10.28 28.43
C LEU A 133 -34.89 -11.77 28.70
N GLN A 134 -33.63 -12.19 28.77
CA GLN A 134 -33.28 -13.54 29.25
C GLN A 134 -32.63 -13.42 30.62
N LEU A 135 -33.21 -14.10 31.61
CA LEU A 135 -32.70 -14.11 32.97
C LEU A 135 -32.20 -15.51 33.32
N ASP A 136 -31.07 -15.58 34.02
CA ASP A 136 -30.54 -16.81 34.62
C ASP A 136 -30.20 -16.55 36.09
N ASN A 137 -30.76 -17.34 37.00
CA ASN A 137 -30.60 -17.22 38.45
C ASN A 137 -30.74 -15.78 39.00
N GLY A 138 -31.60 -14.97 38.36
CA GLY A 138 -31.86 -13.58 38.72
C GLY A 138 -30.92 -12.53 38.12
N GLY A 139 -29.93 -12.93 37.32
CA GLY A 139 -29.09 -12.04 36.51
C GLY A 139 -29.58 -11.94 35.06
N LEU A 140 -29.38 -10.78 34.42
CA LEU A 140 -29.71 -10.58 33.01
C LEU A 140 -28.60 -11.11 32.11
N THR A 141 -28.88 -12.12 31.29
CA THR A 141 -27.88 -12.74 30.41
C THR A 141 -27.84 -12.04 29.05
N SER A 142 -29.00 -11.83 28.41
CA SER A 142 -29.11 -11.15 27.13
C SER A 142 -30.39 -10.29 27.02
N VAL A 143 -30.34 -9.29 26.14
CA VAL A 143 -31.52 -8.49 25.74
C VAL A 143 -31.58 -8.40 24.22
N SER A 144 -32.79 -8.52 23.68
CA SER A 144 -33.07 -8.31 22.27
C SER A 144 -34.17 -7.26 22.11
N VAL A 145 -33.88 -6.21 21.33
CA VAL A 145 -34.85 -5.17 20.96
C VAL A 145 -35.25 -5.39 19.51
N ASN A 146 -36.53 -5.68 19.25
CA ASN A 146 -37.02 -6.01 17.91
C ASN A 146 -38.24 -5.19 17.52
N GLY A 147 -38.33 -4.93 16.22
CA GLY A 147 -39.38 -4.13 15.60
C GLY A 147 -39.26 -2.65 15.97
N SER A 148 -39.78 -1.83 15.06
CA SER A 148 -39.59 -0.39 15.11
C SER A 148 -40.86 0.34 15.58
N VAL A 149 -40.68 1.46 16.29
CA VAL A 149 -41.76 2.37 16.73
C VAL A 149 -41.60 3.76 16.13
N VAL A 150 -42.66 4.58 16.16
CA VAL A 150 -42.60 5.97 15.68
C VAL A 150 -41.89 6.84 16.72
N ASN A 151 -40.95 7.70 16.29
CA ASN A 151 -40.19 8.62 17.16
C ASN A 151 -39.47 7.92 18.33
N ALA A 152 -38.83 6.78 18.05
CA ALA A 152 -38.05 6.05 19.03
C ALA A 152 -36.92 6.93 19.58
N LEU A 153 -36.88 7.13 20.90
CA LEU A 153 -35.86 7.93 21.56
C LEU A 153 -35.28 7.21 22.77
N VAL A 154 -33.95 7.14 22.81
CA VAL A 154 -33.20 6.88 24.04
C VAL A 154 -32.29 8.07 24.30
N GLU A 155 -32.43 8.67 25.47
CA GLU A 155 -31.66 9.84 25.84
C GLU A 155 -30.97 9.64 27.20
N ASN A 156 -29.67 9.96 27.25
CA ASN A 156 -28.91 10.07 28.49
C ASN A 156 -28.25 11.46 28.60
N GLN A 157 -28.73 12.24 29.56
CA GLN A 157 -28.16 13.52 29.99
C GLN A 157 -27.49 13.40 31.37
N GLY A 158 -27.74 12.30 32.09
CA GLY A 158 -27.23 12.04 33.44
C GLY A 158 -26.05 11.07 33.46
N LEU A 159 -25.98 10.25 34.52
CA LEU A 159 -24.96 9.21 34.70
C LEU A 159 -25.57 7.82 34.58
N ILE A 160 -24.93 6.96 33.80
CA ILE A 160 -25.12 5.51 33.82
C ILE A 160 -23.77 4.87 34.15
N SER A 161 -23.68 4.11 35.25
CA SER A 161 -22.46 3.47 35.72
C SER A 161 -22.66 1.98 35.95
N ALA A 162 -21.91 1.15 35.21
CA ALA A 162 -21.92 -0.31 35.31
C ALA A 162 -20.49 -0.84 35.43
N THR A 163 -19.80 -0.54 36.52
CA THR A 163 -18.40 -0.97 36.76
C THR A 163 -18.24 -2.49 36.67
N ASN A 164 -17.33 -2.99 35.83
CA ASN A 164 -17.18 -4.40 35.42
C ASN A 164 -18.46 -5.00 34.81
N GLY A 165 -19.32 -4.17 34.22
CA GLY A 165 -20.62 -4.54 33.69
C GLY A 165 -20.80 -4.10 32.24
N GLN A 166 -22.07 -4.00 31.82
CA GLN A 166 -22.43 -3.65 30.45
C GLN A 166 -23.55 -2.60 30.41
N VAL A 167 -23.51 -1.73 29.41
CA VAL A 167 -24.55 -0.73 29.16
C VAL A 167 -25.00 -0.79 27.71
N TYR A 168 -26.32 -0.86 27.48
CA TYR A 168 -26.92 -0.84 26.15
C TYR A 168 -27.97 0.28 26.05
N LEU A 169 -27.79 1.20 25.12
CA LEU A 169 -28.76 2.24 24.75
C LEU A 169 -29.24 1.95 23.33
N THR A 170 -30.48 1.51 23.16
CA THR A 170 -30.97 1.04 21.86
C THR A 170 -32.29 1.71 21.50
N ALA A 171 -32.35 2.35 20.33
CA ALA A 171 -33.59 2.92 19.78
C ALA A 171 -33.82 2.37 18.36
N LYS A 172 -34.93 1.66 18.12
CA LYS A 172 -35.33 1.16 16.80
C LYS A 172 -36.61 1.86 16.34
N GLY A 173 -36.51 2.71 15.31
CA GLY A 173 -37.65 3.42 14.72
C GLY A 173 -37.93 3.08 13.26
N GLN A 174 -39.11 3.48 12.75
CA GLN A 174 -39.64 3.00 11.46
C GLN A 174 -39.19 3.79 10.24
N ASP A 175 -38.79 5.06 10.39
CA ASP A 175 -38.44 5.93 9.26
C ASP A 175 -37.38 6.97 9.65
N MET A 176 -36.53 7.36 8.67
CA MET A 176 -35.49 8.39 8.86
C MET A 176 -36.08 9.81 8.96
N LEU A 177 -37.26 10.07 8.35
CA LEU A 177 -37.96 11.37 8.42
C LEU A 177 -38.43 11.72 9.85
N LEU A 178 -38.50 10.74 10.75
CA LEU A 178 -39.06 10.87 12.08
C LEU A 178 -38.04 10.41 13.13
N ASN A 179 -37.19 11.35 13.56
CA ASN A 179 -36.28 11.37 14.73
C ASN A 179 -36.16 10.05 15.51
N THR A 180 -35.55 9.02 14.91
CA THR A 180 -35.02 7.88 15.67
C THR A 180 -33.66 8.27 16.16
N VAL A 181 -33.51 8.44 17.48
CA VAL A 181 -32.29 9.01 18.05
C VAL A 181 -31.87 8.26 19.30
N VAL A 182 -30.61 7.84 19.34
CA VAL A 182 -29.89 7.62 20.59
C VAL A 182 -29.05 8.86 20.84
N ASN A 183 -29.36 9.60 21.90
CA ASN A 183 -28.66 10.83 22.26
C ASN A 183 -27.98 10.68 23.62
N ASN A 184 -26.65 10.74 23.63
CA ASN A 184 -25.88 10.80 24.87
C ASN A 184 -25.11 12.12 24.97
N SER A 185 -25.55 12.97 25.88
CA SER A 185 -24.85 14.19 26.32
C SER A 185 -24.31 14.08 27.75
N GLY A 186 -24.72 13.04 28.48
CA GLY A 186 -24.23 12.70 29.81
C GLY A 186 -23.03 11.76 29.81
N THR A 187 -22.85 11.03 30.91
CA THR A 187 -21.78 10.03 31.06
C THR A 187 -22.35 8.61 31.10
N VAL A 188 -21.79 7.73 30.28
CA VAL A 188 -21.97 6.28 30.37
C VAL A 188 -20.63 5.65 30.68
N GLU A 189 -20.52 4.93 31.78
CA GLU A 189 -19.28 4.27 32.17
C GLU A 189 -19.48 2.77 32.47
N ALA A 190 -18.56 1.96 31.96
CA ALA A 190 -18.44 0.53 32.21
C ALA A 190 -16.98 0.20 32.56
N LYS A 191 -16.39 0.92 33.52
CA LYS A 191 -14.97 0.79 33.88
C LYS A 191 -14.63 -0.57 34.49
N GLY A 192 -13.47 -1.12 34.14
CA GLY A 192 -12.94 -2.38 34.65
C GLY A 192 -12.01 -2.20 35.85
N LEU A 193 -12.27 -2.93 36.94
CA LEU A 193 -11.45 -2.99 38.16
C LEU A 193 -10.71 -4.33 38.34
N ALA A 194 -10.99 -5.32 37.50
CA ALA A 194 -10.38 -6.65 37.57
C ALA A 194 -9.41 -6.87 36.39
N ASN A 195 -9.84 -7.58 35.35
CA ASN A 195 -8.95 -8.03 34.26
C ASN A 195 -9.19 -7.30 32.92
N ARG A 196 -10.39 -6.75 32.70
CA ARG A 196 -10.76 -6.01 31.49
C ARG A 196 -11.82 -4.95 31.79
N GLY A 197 -11.86 -3.89 30.99
CA GLY A 197 -12.99 -2.96 30.93
C GLY A 197 -14.31 -3.65 30.55
N GLY A 198 -15.42 -2.99 30.85
CA GLY A 198 -16.77 -3.45 30.48
C GLY A 198 -17.14 -3.10 29.05
N GLU A 199 -18.43 -3.21 28.74
CA GLU A 199 -18.96 -3.00 27.39
C GLU A 199 -20.02 -1.89 27.36
N ILE A 200 -19.95 -1.02 26.34
CA ILE A 200 -20.94 0.02 26.09
C ILE A 200 -21.41 -0.08 24.64
N VAL A 201 -22.72 -0.19 24.43
CA VAL A 201 -23.33 -0.22 23.09
C VAL A 201 -24.38 0.87 22.95
N LEU A 202 -24.23 1.73 21.95
CA LEU A 202 -25.26 2.67 21.50
C LEU A 202 -25.73 2.20 20.12
N ASN A 203 -27.01 1.88 19.98
CA ASN A 203 -27.58 1.34 18.74
C ASN A 203 -28.84 2.11 18.32
N GLY A 204 -28.72 2.92 17.27
CA GLY A 204 -29.80 3.70 16.66
C GLY A 204 -30.72 2.91 15.72
N GLY A 205 -30.56 1.59 15.64
CA GLY A 205 -31.37 0.74 14.77
C GLY A 205 -31.12 0.98 13.29
N ASP A 206 -32.07 0.54 12.45
CA ASP A 206 -31.81 0.46 11.02
C ASP A 206 -31.82 1.79 10.28
N SER A 207 -32.48 2.79 10.83
CA SER A 207 -32.74 4.08 10.19
C SER A 207 -32.46 5.27 11.12
N GLY A 208 -31.87 5.05 12.29
CA GLY A 208 -31.71 6.09 13.31
C GLY A 208 -30.32 6.71 13.38
N VAL A 209 -30.27 7.82 14.12
CA VAL A 209 -29.07 8.61 14.37
C VAL A 209 -28.54 8.29 15.78
N VAL A 210 -27.24 8.07 15.89
CA VAL A 210 -26.54 8.10 17.19
C VAL A 210 -25.82 9.44 17.31
N SER A 211 -26.24 10.28 18.26
CA SER A 211 -25.58 11.53 18.60
C SER A 211 -24.84 11.36 19.92
N GLN A 212 -23.52 11.44 19.86
CA GLN A 212 -22.62 11.29 20.99
C GLN A 212 -21.87 12.59 21.25
N SER A 213 -22.30 13.33 22.28
CA SER A 213 -21.71 14.61 22.70
C SER A 213 -21.09 14.55 24.11
N GLY A 214 -21.44 13.54 24.90
CA GLY A 214 -20.96 13.35 26.26
C GLY A 214 -19.75 12.41 26.38
N HIS A 215 -19.76 11.55 27.39
CA HIS A 215 -18.66 10.63 27.72
C HIS A 215 -19.09 9.16 27.66
N LEU A 216 -18.32 8.31 26.96
CA LEU A 216 -18.41 6.85 27.02
C LEU A 216 -17.08 6.30 27.56
N LEU A 217 -17.09 5.68 28.74
CA LEU A 217 -15.87 5.34 29.48
C LEU A 217 -15.84 3.83 29.81
N ALA A 218 -15.09 3.06 29.03
CA ALA A 218 -14.87 1.62 29.20
C ALA A 218 -13.43 1.30 29.65
N ASP A 219 -12.77 2.23 30.34
CA ASP A 219 -11.37 2.10 30.74
C ASP A 219 -11.12 1.00 31.79
N SER A 220 -9.89 0.48 31.87
CA SER A 220 -9.43 -0.37 32.96
C SER A 220 -8.14 0.15 33.60
N GLN A 221 -8.18 0.33 34.93
CA GLN A 221 -6.99 0.75 35.70
C GLN A 221 -6.07 -0.42 36.07
N THR A 222 -6.46 -1.65 35.80
CA THR A 222 -5.77 -2.86 36.26
C THR A 222 -5.43 -3.83 35.14
N GLY A 223 -6.22 -3.85 34.07
CA GLY A 223 -6.07 -4.77 32.94
C GLY A 223 -6.25 -4.09 31.59
N GLN A 224 -6.79 -4.81 30.62
CA GLN A 224 -7.03 -4.30 29.27
C GLN A 224 -8.26 -3.38 29.23
N GLY A 225 -8.26 -2.40 28.33
CA GLY A 225 -9.45 -1.59 28.05
C GLY A 225 -10.68 -2.42 27.62
N GLY A 226 -11.86 -1.86 27.81
CA GLY A 226 -13.15 -2.48 27.47
C GLY A 226 -13.50 -2.37 25.99
N LYS A 227 -14.79 -2.51 25.68
CA LYS A 227 -15.32 -2.40 24.31
C LYS A 227 -16.43 -1.36 24.24
N ILE A 228 -16.38 -0.49 23.24
CA ILE A 228 -17.43 0.47 22.93
C ILE A 228 -17.87 0.26 21.48
N THR A 229 -19.18 0.22 21.23
CA THR A 229 -19.75 0.04 19.89
C THR A 229 -20.89 1.03 19.66
N LEU A 230 -20.76 1.85 18.61
CA LEU A 230 -21.80 2.78 18.15
C LEU A 230 -22.31 2.27 16.79
N GLU A 231 -23.60 1.95 16.73
CA GLU A 231 -24.28 1.44 15.54
C GLU A 231 -25.49 2.31 15.21
N GLY A 232 -25.75 2.54 13.94
CA GLY A 232 -26.91 3.30 13.46
C GLY A 232 -26.78 3.58 11.97
N GLN A 233 -27.81 4.16 11.37
CA GLN A 233 -27.71 4.60 9.97
C GLN A 233 -26.73 5.76 9.84
N ASN A 234 -26.81 6.73 10.76
CA ASN A 234 -25.93 7.89 10.82
C ASN A 234 -25.37 8.06 12.24
N ILE A 235 -24.08 8.40 12.38
CA ILE A 235 -23.44 8.57 13.68
C ILE A 235 -22.67 9.89 13.73
N HIS A 236 -22.91 10.69 14.76
CA HIS A 236 -22.21 11.95 15.00
C HIS A 236 -21.50 11.93 16.36
N LEU A 237 -20.18 12.07 16.33
CA LEU A 237 -19.32 12.34 17.47
C LEU A 237 -19.09 13.86 17.55
N ALA A 238 -19.87 14.53 18.39
CA ALA A 238 -19.86 15.98 18.48
C ALA A 238 -18.58 16.50 19.16
N GLY A 239 -18.25 17.77 18.92
CA GLY A 239 -17.12 18.45 19.55
C GLY A 239 -17.19 18.37 21.08
N GLY A 240 -16.08 17.99 21.73
CA GLY A 240 -16.00 17.81 23.18
C GLY A 240 -16.43 16.41 23.67
N SER A 241 -16.96 15.54 22.78
CA SER A 241 -17.22 14.15 23.14
C SER A 241 -15.92 13.39 23.44
N LEU A 242 -16.01 12.47 24.40
CA LEU A 242 -14.88 11.62 24.81
C LEU A 242 -15.34 10.15 24.85
N THR A 243 -14.66 9.31 24.08
CA THR A 243 -14.92 7.88 24.03
C THR A 243 -13.63 7.14 24.37
N THR A 244 -13.55 6.51 25.54
CA THR A 244 -12.30 5.92 26.04
C THR A 244 -12.46 4.45 26.39
N ALA A 245 -11.52 3.64 25.93
CA ALA A 245 -11.34 2.25 26.33
C ALA A 245 -9.84 2.02 26.60
N THR A 246 -9.24 2.86 27.43
CA THR A 246 -7.83 2.73 27.79
C THR A 246 -7.60 1.59 28.78
N GLY A 247 -6.40 1.02 28.82
CA GLY A 247 -6.10 -0.07 29.77
C GLY A 247 -4.66 -0.08 30.25
N LYS A 248 -4.44 -0.49 31.49
CA LYS A 248 -3.10 -0.62 32.09
C LYS A 248 -2.20 -1.61 31.34
N THR A 249 -2.76 -2.75 30.93
CA THR A 249 -2.03 -3.87 30.32
C THR A 249 -2.28 -4.03 28.82
N GLY A 250 -2.97 -3.06 28.20
CA GLY A 250 -3.33 -3.08 26.79
C GLY A 250 -4.54 -2.19 26.52
N GLY A 251 -4.61 -1.61 25.33
CA GLY A 251 -5.76 -0.86 24.87
C GLY A 251 -7.01 -1.72 24.64
N GLY A 252 -8.18 -1.08 24.70
CA GLY A 252 -9.47 -1.68 24.40
C GLY A 252 -9.90 -1.52 22.94
N GLU A 253 -11.20 -1.56 22.70
CA GLU A 253 -11.78 -1.55 21.36
C GLU A 253 -12.89 -0.49 21.27
N VAL A 254 -12.86 0.34 20.23
CA VAL A 254 -13.93 1.31 19.91
C VAL A 254 -14.31 1.15 18.45
N TYR A 255 -15.56 0.81 18.20
CA TYR A 255 -16.14 0.68 16.86
C TYR A 255 -17.24 1.71 16.65
N VAL A 256 -17.11 2.53 15.61
CA VAL A 256 -18.05 3.58 15.26
C VAL A 256 -18.49 3.35 13.83
N GLY A 257 -19.72 2.85 13.66
CA GLY A 257 -20.34 2.67 12.35
C GLY A 257 -19.85 1.46 11.56
N GLY A 258 -19.04 0.57 12.13
CA GLY A 258 -18.67 -0.68 11.47
C GLY A 258 -17.51 -1.39 12.16
N GLY A 259 -17.30 -2.65 11.81
CA GLY A 259 -16.09 -3.38 12.15
C GLY A 259 -14.91 -3.02 11.25
N TRP A 260 -13.76 -3.67 11.49
CA TRP A 260 -12.57 -3.47 10.66
C TRP A 260 -12.89 -3.76 9.18
N GLN A 261 -12.61 -2.79 8.30
CA GLN A 261 -12.90 -2.81 6.87
C GLN A 261 -14.37 -3.08 6.52
N GLY A 262 -15.29 -2.80 7.44
CA GLY A 262 -16.71 -3.11 7.29
C GLY A 262 -17.03 -4.60 7.16
N GLN A 263 -16.11 -5.50 7.55
CA GLN A 263 -16.25 -6.96 7.35
C GLN A 263 -16.80 -7.71 8.58
N ASP A 264 -16.92 -7.06 9.74
CA ASP A 264 -17.51 -7.71 10.92
C ASP A 264 -19.03 -7.74 10.81
N SER A 265 -19.58 -8.90 10.48
CA SER A 265 -21.04 -9.10 10.37
C SER A 265 -21.81 -8.87 11.67
N HIS A 266 -21.13 -8.79 12.82
CA HIS A 266 -21.77 -8.54 14.12
C HIS A 266 -21.93 -7.04 14.42
N ILE A 267 -21.28 -6.16 13.66
CA ILE A 267 -21.37 -4.71 13.82
C ILE A 267 -21.99 -4.16 12.55
N LYS A 268 -23.14 -3.52 12.66
CA LYS A 268 -23.79 -2.94 11.49
C LYS A 268 -22.95 -1.79 10.91
N ASN A 269 -22.75 -1.80 9.59
CA ASN A 269 -22.17 -0.66 8.89
C ASN A 269 -23.15 0.53 8.87
N ALA A 270 -22.68 1.70 9.27
CA ALA A 270 -23.40 2.95 9.14
C ALA A 270 -23.29 3.45 7.69
N SER A 271 -24.31 4.15 7.21
CA SER A 271 -24.20 4.89 5.95
C SER A 271 -23.27 6.09 6.13
N LYS A 272 -23.33 6.78 7.28
CA LYS A 272 -22.54 8.00 7.51
C LYS A 272 -21.97 8.11 8.92
N VAL A 273 -20.71 8.51 9.03
CA VAL A 273 -20.02 8.78 10.29
C VAL A 273 -19.37 10.17 10.24
N VAL A 274 -19.66 11.01 11.23
CA VAL A 274 -19.08 12.36 11.33
C VAL A 274 -18.44 12.54 12.70
N MET A 275 -17.16 12.90 12.72
CA MET A 275 -16.41 13.18 13.93
C MET A 275 -15.86 14.61 13.89
N ASP A 276 -16.40 15.46 14.76
CA ASP A 276 -16.00 16.86 14.87
C ASP A 276 -14.56 17.01 15.36
N LYS A 277 -13.95 18.16 15.05
CA LYS A 277 -12.53 18.44 15.34
C LYS A 277 -12.13 18.31 16.81
N ALA A 278 -13.05 18.59 17.74
CA ALA A 278 -12.80 18.52 19.18
C ALA A 278 -13.27 17.21 19.83
N ALA A 279 -13.74 16.23 19.06
CA ALA A 279 -14.07 14.90 19.56
C ALA A 279 -12.80 14.06 19.76
N THR A 280 -12.80 13.16 20.75
CA THR A 280 -11.67 12.26 21.04
C THR A 280 -12.11 10.81 21.23
N VAL A 281 -11.38 9.89 20.58
CA VAL A 281 -11.42 8.45 20.85
C VAL A 281 -10.05 8.02 21.39
N ASP A 282 -9.98 7.34 22.54
CA ASP A 282 -8.72 6.86 23.12
C ASP A 282 -8.80 5.38 23.51
N VAL A 283 -7.97 4.57 22.86
CA VAL A 283 -7.81 3.13 23.09
C VAL A 283 -6.38 2.80 23.49
N SER A 284 -5.68 3.71 24.15
CA SER A 284 -4.26 3.52 24.52
C SER A 284 -4.03 2.50 25.63
N ALA A 285 -2.87 1.86 25.59
CA ALA A 285 -2.29 1.21 26.76
C ALA A 285 -1.58 2.24 27.65
N THR A 286 -1.85 2.23 28.96
CA THR A 286 -1.36 3.28 29.86
C THR A 286 -0.05 2.93 30.58
N GLU A 287 0.30 1.64 30.71
CA GLU A 287 1.56 1.22 31.34
C GLU A 287 2.33 0.17 30.53
N SER A 288 1.71 -0.94 30.15
CA SER A 288 2.34 -2.04 29.40
C SER A 288 1.33 -2.62 28.41
N GLY A 289 1.81 -3.25 27.34
CA GLY A 289 0.97 -3.86 26.32
C GLY A 289 0.65 -2.92 25.17
N ASN A 290 0.04 -3.48 24.13
CA ASN A 290 -0.17 -2.77 22.87
C ASN A 290 -1.33 -1.79 22.96
N GLY A 291 -1.29 -0.74 22.13
CA GLY A 291 -2.46 0.08 21.87
C GLY A 291 -3.62 -0.75 21.32
N GLY A 292 -4.83 -0.24 21.52
CA GLY A 292 -6.07 -0.92 21.18
C GLY A 292 -6.47 -0.77 19.71
N THR A 293 -7.74 -1.05 19.42
CA THR A 293 -8.32 -0.90 18.08
C THR A 293 -9.39 0.19 18.08
N ALA A 294 -9.28 1.15 17.17
CA ALA A 294 -10.31 2.17 16.95
C ALA A 294 -10.73 2.20 15.48
N VAL A 295 -12.02 2.09 15.21
CA VAL A 295 -12.60 2.07 13.86
C VAL A 295 -13.67 3.14 13.73
N LEU A 296 -13.53 3.99 12.72
CA LEU A 296 -14.59 4.84 12.17
C LEU A 296 -14.84 4.36 10.74
N TRP A 297 -15.98 3.74 10.50
CA TRP A 297 -16.32 3.13 9.21
C TRP A 297 -17.72 3.56 8.76
N SER A 298 -17.90 3.74 7.46
CA SER A 298 -19.23 3.91 6.86
C SER A 298 -19.29 3.38 5.42
N ASP A 299 -20.49 3.16 4.89
CA ASP A 299 -20.70 2.72 3.51
C ASP A 299 -20.72 3.90 2.52
N ASP A 300 -21.09 5.12 2.96
CA ASP A 300 -21.31 6.27 2.07
C ASP A 300 -20.38 7.46 2.36
N TYR A 301 -20.29 7.88 3.63
CA TYR A 301 -19.59 9.11 3.99
C TYR A 301 -18.99 9.09 5.40
N THR A 302 -17.66 9.20 5.46
CA THR A 302 -16.94 9.43 6.72
C THR A 302 -16.27 10.80 6.70
N ASN A 303 -16.59 11.65 7.68
CA ASN A 303 -15.88 12.91 7.94
C ASN A 303 -15.10 12.79 9.24
N PHE A 304 -13.78 12.66 9.13
CA PHE A 304 -12.88 12.50 10.25
C PHE A 304 -12.05 13.78 10.47
N ARG A 305 -12.41 14.56 11.50
CA ARG A 305 -11.67 15.78 11.91
C ARG A 305 -11.09 15.72 13.32
N GLY A 306 -11.61 14.81 14.15
CA GLY A 306 -11.25 14.67 15.56
C GLY A 306 -9.90 14.01 15.81
N THR A 307 -9.70 13.52 17.03
CA THR A 307 -8.47 12.83 17.45
C THR A 307 -8.75 11.37 17.81
N VAL A 308 -7.95 10.43 17.29
CA VAL A 308 -7.97 9.01 17.66
C VAL A 308 -6.61 8.60 18.21
N ILE A 309 -6.55 8.11 19.45
CA ILE A 309 -5.31 7.77 20.15
C ILE A 309 -5.29 6.26 20.41
N ALA A 310 -4.21 5.59 20.02
CA ALA A 310 -4.02 4.16 20.16
C ALA A 310 -2.56 3.85 20.57
N LYS A 311 -2.06 4.50 21.62
CA LYS A 311 -0.65 4.38 22.02
C LYS A 311 -0.31 3.03 22.62
N GLY A 312 0.90 2.56 22.34
CA GLY A 312 1.53 1.47 23.10
C GLY A 312 1.90 1.90 24.53
N GLY A 313 1.99 0.92 25.43
CA GLY A 313 2.26 1.16 26.84
C GLY A 313 3.61 1.83 27.09
N ALA A 314 3.68 2.67 28.13
CA ALA A 314 4.88 3.45 28.44
C ALA A 314 6.14 2.61 28.74
N LYS A 315 5.96 1.36 29.21
CA LYS A 315 7.05 0.42 29.56
C LYS A 315 7.30 -0.65 28.50
N SER A 316 6.29 -1.04 27.73
CA SER A 316 6.36 -2.09 26.70
C SER A 316 5.10 -2.06 25.83
N GLY A 317 5.20 -2.64 24.64
CA GLY A 317 4.09 -2.82 23.70
C GLY A 317 4.15 -1.87 22.52
N ASP A 318 3.54 -2.31 21.42
CA ASP A 318 3.48 -1.59 20.17
C ASP A 318 2.25 -0.66 20.12
N GLY A 319 2.25 0.23 19.14
CA GLY A 319 1.08 1.05 18.82
C GLY A 319 -0.10 0.18 18.39
N GLY A 320 -1.30 0.70 18.59
CA GLY A 320 -2.54 0.04 18.22
C GLY A 320 -2.88 0.19 16.73
N ARG A 321 -4.11 -0.17 16.39
CA ARG A 321 -4.62 -0.11 15.02
C ARG A 321 -5.77 0.90 14.94
N VAL A 322 -5.70 1.78 13.97
CA VAL A 322 -6.73 2.79 13.72
C VAL A 322 -7.21 2.68 12.28
N GLU A 323 -8.52 2.70 12.09
CA GLU A 323 -9.15 2.79 10.78
C GLU A 323 -10.10 3.97 10.75
N THR A 324 -9.98 4.81 9.72
CA THR A 324 -10.90 5.92 9.46
C THR A 324 -11.24 5.91 7.98
N SER A 325 -12.31 5.21 7.61
CA SER A 325 -12.59 4.86 6.22
C SER A 325 -14.07 5.03 5.88
N SER A 326 -14.38 5.03 4.60
CA SER A 326 -15.73 5.01 4.05
C SER A 326 -15.67 4.18 2.79
N HIS A 327 -16.61 3.28 2.52
CA HIS A 327 -16.62 2.57 1.23
C HIS A 327 -16.73 3.55 0.04
N ARG A 328 -17.25 4.76 0.23
CA ARG A 328 -17.29 5.80 -0.82
C ARG A 328 -16.48 7.02 -0.42
N ASN A 329 -17.14 8.05 0.09
CA ASN A 329 -16.52 9.35 0.30
C ASN A 329 -15.86 9.45 1.68
N LEU A 330 -14.55 9.65 1.71
CA LEU A 330 -13.78 9.88 2.93
C LEU A 330 -13.19 11.28 2.96
N GLN A 331 -13.56 12.09 3.96
CA GLN A 331 -12.93 13.37 4.26
C GLN A 331 -12.08 13.22 5.52
N ALA A 332 -10.76 13.07 5.38
CA ALA A 332 -9.84 12.78 6.48
C ALA A 332 -8.86 13.95 6.72
N SER A 333 -9.13 14.74 7.76
CA SER A 333 -8.27 15.84 8.22
C SER A 333 -7.94 15.77 9.72
N GLY A 334 -8.43 14.72 10.40
CA GLY A 334 -8.20 14.49 11.82
C GLY A 334 -6.79 14.03 12.16
N ALA A 335 -6.56 13.82 13.45
CA ALA A 335 -5.29 13.38 14.01
C ALA A 335 -5.40 11.96 14.53
N VAL A 336 -4.46 11.10 14.15
CA VAL A 336 -4.26 9.79 14.77
C VAL A 336 -3.05 9.87 15.70
N ASP A 337 -2.91 8.97 16.66
CA ASP A 337 -1.66 8.77 17.38
C ASP A 337 -1.56 7.30 17.83
N ALA A 338 -1.00 6.48 16.96
CA ALA A 338 -0.70 5.07 17.23
C ALA A 338 0.80 4.89 17.56
N SER A 339 1.45 5.88 18.16
CA SER A 339 2.87 5.77 18.52
C SER A 339 3.12 4.80 19.69
N ALA A 340 4.36 4.34 19.81
CA ALA A 340 4.82 3.57 20.96
C ALA A 340 6.18 4.05 21.44
N ARG A 341 6.33 4.22 22.76
CA ARG A 341 7.59 4.65 23.38
C ARG A 341 8.61 3.50 23.49
N ALA A 342 8.12 2.29 23.75
CA ALA A 342 8.93 1.12 24.09
C ALA A 342 8.79 -0.04 23.07
N GLY A 343 8.09 0.20 21.96
CA GLY A 343 7.83 -0.75 20.89
C GLY A 343 7.82 -0.06 19.53
N HIS A 344 7.23 -0.71 18.54
CA HIS A 344 7.03 -0.13 17.20
C HIS A 344 5.73 0.69 17.15
N GLY A 345 5.70 1.72 16.30
CA GLY A 345 4.45 2.42 16.02
C GLY A 345 3.43 1.49 15.36
N GLY A 346 2.15 1.83 15.51
CA GLY A 346 1.02 1.05 15.06
C GLY A 346 0.66 1.29 13.60
N GLU A 347 -0.61 1.04 13.27
CA GLU A 347 -1.15 1.13 11.91
C GLU A 347 -2.29 2.14 11.84
N TRP A 348 -2.31 2.94 10.76
CA TRP A 348 -3.47 3.73 10.36
C TRP A 348 -3.92 3.35 8.94
N LEU A 349 -5.16 2.85 8.84
CA LEU A 349 -5.80 2.45 7.58
C LEU A 349 -6.86 3.49 7.15
N LEU A 350 -6.82 3.82 5.86
CA LEU A 350 -7.76 4.68 5.14
C LEU A 350 -8.18 3.94 3.86
N ASP A 351 -9.47 3.70 3.65
CA ASP A 351 -9.99 2.87 2.53
C ASP A 351 -11.26 3.45 1.86
N PRO A 352 -11.15 4.55 1.05
CA PRO A 352 -12.21 5.09 0.18
C PRO A 352 -12.33 4.45 -1.22
N THR A 353 -13.31 4.86 -2.05
CA THR A 353 -13.32 4.47 -3.48
C THR A 353 -12.22 5.18 -4.27
N ASP A 354 -12.30 6.50 -4.48
CA ASP A 354 -11.21 7.31 -5.04
C ASP A 354 -10.70 8.26 -3.96
N VAL A 355 -9.40 8.60 -4.01
CA VAL A 355 -8.82 9.51 -3.04
C VAL A 355 -7.72 10.41 -3.58
N THR A 356 -7.77 11.67 -3.16
CA THR A 356 -6.71 12.64 -3.38
C THR A 356 -6.06 13.04 -2.04
N ILE A 357 -4.75 12.87 -1.93
CA ILE A 357 -3.96 13.43 -0.83
C ILE A 357 -3.66 14.89 -1.17
N VAL A 358 -4.16 15.80 -0.34
CA VAL A 358 -4.15 17.25 -0.58
C VAL A 358 -3.33 18.02 0.47
N GLY A 359 -2.91 19.23 0.11
CA GLY A 359 -2.22 20.15 1.01
C GLY A 359 -3.18 20.95 1.89
N ALA A 360 -2.65 21.68 2.86
CA ALA A 360 -3.44 22.59 3.70
C ALA A 360 -4.15 23.67 2.87
N GLY A 361 -5.40 23.99 3.22
CA GLY A 361 -6.21 24.99 2.49
C GLY A 361 -6.97 24.42 1.29
N ALA A 362 -6.85 23.12 1.02
CA ALA A 362 -7.72 22.38 0.09
C ALA A 362 -8.89 21.67 0.82
N ASP A 363 -8.89 21.69 2.15
CA ASP A 363 -9.96 21.20 3.03
C ASP A 363 -11.16 22.16 3.12
N THR A 364 -11.36 22.98 2.09
CA THR A 364 -12.34 24.09 2.05
C THR A 364 -13.77 23.65 1.81
N GLY A 365 -14.00 22.37 1.51
CA GLY A 365 -15.35 21.81 1.43
C GLY A 365 -15.96 21.56 2.81
N ILE A 366 -15.20 21.27 3.85
CA ILE A 366 -15.72 20.55 5.03
C ILE A 366 -16.43 21.49 6.02
N ASP A 367 -17.67 21.89 5.72
CA ASP A 367 -18.49 22.68 6.65
C ASP A 367 -19.05 21.79 7.78
N SER A 368 -19.02 22.31 9.00
CA SER A 368 -19.58 21.68 10.18
C SER A 368 -20.85 22.45 10.55
N ALA A 369 -21.89 22.25 9.74
CA ALA A 369 -23.24 22.77 9.86
C ALA A 369 -23.45 24.28 9.67
N THR A 370 -24.42 24.60 8.81
CA THR A 370 -25.26 25.80 8.92
C THR A 370 -26.13 25.75 10.18
N ALA A 371 -26.74 26.88 10.55
CA ALA A 371 -27.47 27.12 11.79
C ALA A 371 -28.68 26.20 12.09
N ASP A 372 -29.00 25.26 11.22
CA ASP A 372 -30.14 24.32 11.27
C ASP A 372 -29.75 22.83 11.45
N GLY A 373 -28.46 22.48 11.39
CA GLY A 373 -27.97 21.13 11.79
C GLY A 373 -28.32 19.97 10.85
N THR A 374 -28.95 20.22 9.69
CA THR A 374 -29.37 19.18 8.73
C THR A 374 -28.27 18.76 7.73
N ASP A 375 -27.20 19.55 7.61
CA ASP A 375 -26.17 19.33 6.59
C ASP A 375 -24.92 18.58 7.10
N ILE A 376 -24.87 18.20 8.38
CA ILE A 376 -23.72 17.52 9.01
C ILE A 376 -23.34 16.23 8.28
N PHE A 377 -24.34 15.53 7.74
CA PHE A 377 -24.19 14.25 7.05
C PHE A 377 -24.11 14.38 5.52
N THR A 378 -23.88 15.57 4.98
CA THR A 378 -23.81 15.78 3.54
C THR A 378 -22.36 16.07 3.13
N PRO A 379 -21.73 15.24 2.28
CA PRO A 379 -20.41 15.57 1.77
C PRO A 379 -20.51 16.80 0.88
N THR A 380 -19.51 17.66 1.00
CA THR A 380 -19.42 18.95 0.31
C THR A 380 -18.41 18.93 -0.84
N ALA A 381 -17.57 17.90 -0.90
CA ALA A 381 -16.67 17.61 -2.00
C ALA A 381 -17.00 16.22 -2.57
N SER A 382 -16.90 16.06 -3.89
CA SER A 382 -16.91 14.75 -4.54
C SER A 382 -15.56 14.06 -4.36
N GLY A 383 -15.57 12.74 -4.16
CA GLY A 383 -14.39 11.93 -3.93
C GLY A 383 -13.72 12.13 -2.57
N GLY A 384 -12.88 11.16 -2.21
CA GLY A 384 -12.15 11.18 -0.95
C GLY A 384 -11.01 12.20 -0.94
N GLN A 385 -10.82 12.87 0.19
CA GLN A 385 -9.68 13.76 0.43
C GLN A 385 -9.00 13.42 1.75
N ILE A 386 -7.67 13.31 1.70
CA ILE A 386 -6.84 13.11 2.90
C ILE A 386 -5.84 14.27 3.01
N LEU A 387 -5.78 14.90 4.17
CA LEU A 387 -4.81 15.95 4.43
C LEU A 387 -3.41 15.35 4.60
N ASN A 388 -2.45 15.80 3.78
CA ASN A 388 -1.07 15.31 3.80
C ASN A 388 -0.38 15.47 5.17
N SER A 389 -0.68 16.56 5.90
CA SER A 389 -0.10 16.81 7.22
C SER A 389 -0.57 15.80 8.26
N SER A 390 -1.79 15.27 8.15
CA SER A 390 -2.27 14.17 9.01
C SER A 390 -1.43 12.91 8.81
N ILE A 391 -1.14 12.55 7.55
CA ILE A 391 -0.24 11.42 7.21
C ILE A 391 1.17 11.68 7.75
N VAL A 392 1.75 12.86 7.46
CA VAL A 392 3.11 13.21 7.88
C VAL A 392 3.27 13.17 9.40
N ASN A 393 2.28 13.65 10.15
CA ASN A 393 2.30 13.61 11.61
C ASN A 393 2.33 12.17 12.13
N GLN A 394 1.62 11.23 11.50
CA GLN A 394 1.65 9.82 11.89
C GLN A 394 2.98 9.15 11.58
N LEU A 395 3.51 9.37 10.37
CA LEU A 395 4.82 8.86 10.00
C LEU A 395 5.90 9.40 10.95
N ASN A 396 5.81 10.68 11.35
CA ASN A 396 6.71 11.30 12.33
C ASN A 396 6.63 10.68 13.73
N ALA A 397 5.50 10.07 14.07
CA ALA A 397 5.29 9.38 15.33
C ALA A 397 5.71 7.90 15.29
N GLY A 398 6.16 7.40 14.13
CA GLY A 398 6.54 6.01 13.89
C GLY A 398 5.39 5.11 13.46
N THR A 399 4.18 5.64 13.33
CA THR A 399 2.99 4.92 12.85
C THR A 399 3.11 4.66 11.36
N SER A 400 2.81 3.44 10.91
CA SER A 400 2.72 3.11 9.49
C SER A 400 1.33 3.44 8.96
N VAL A 401 1.26 3.99 7.74
CA VAL A 401 0.01 4.46 7.12
C VAL A 401 -0.26 3.66 5.85
N THR A 402 -1.47 3.13 5.73
CA THR A 402 -1.96 2.48 4.51
C THR A 402 -3.14 3.28 3.98
N VAL A 403 -2.97 3.84 2.78
CA VAL A 403 -4.08 4.38 1.99
C VAL A 403 -4.40 3.34 0.93
N LYS A 404 -5.57 2.76 1.02
CA LYS A 404 -6.10 1.77 0.09
C LYS A 404 -7.30 2.38 -0.62
N THR A 405 -7.61 1.87 -1.81
CA THR A 405 -8.93 2.06 -2.39
C THR A 405 -9.69 0.75 -2.50
N SER A 406 -11.01 0.81 -2.42
CA SER A 406 -11.87 -0.36 -2.59
C SER A 406 -13.12 -0.05 -3.42
N GLY A 407 -13.36 -0.91 -4.41
CA GLY A 407 -14.58 -0.93 -5.20
C GLY A 407 -14.61 0.07 -6.35
N THR A 408 -15.78 0.15 -6.96
CA THR A 408 -16.13 1.14 -7.99
C THR A 408 -17.47 1.75 -7.62
N ASP A 409 -17.60 3.06 -7.78
CA ASP A 409 -18.82 3.81 -7.49
C ASP A 409 -19.69 3.96 -8.75
N THR A 410 -21.00 4.11 -8.54
CA THR A 410 -21.96 4.65 -9.52
C THR A 410 -21.59 6.01 -10.12
N ASP A 411 -20.79 6.83 -9.43
CA ASP A 411 -20.34 8.16 -9.85
C ASP A 411 -19.12 8.13 -10.79
N GLY A 412 -18.66 6.93 -11.18
CA GLY A 412 -17.55 6.75 -12.13
C GLY A 412 -16.16 6.77 -11.48
N GLU A 413 -16.08 6.74 -10.15
CA GLU A 413 -14.85 6.48 -9.40
C GLU A 413 -14.41 5.04 -9.60
N THR A 414 -13.11 4.83 -9.84
CA THR A 414 -12.59 3.54 -10.34
C THR A 414 -11.55 2.90 -9.43
N GLY A 415 -11.29 3.47 -8.26
CA GLY A 415 -10.27 2.99 -7.34
C GLY A 415 -8.93 3.71 -7.44
N ASN A 416 -8.88 5.00 -7.80
CA ASN A 416 -7.63 5.73 -8.00
C ASN A 416 -7.09 6.40 -6.72
N ILE A 417 -5.77 6.42 -6.55
CA ILE A 417 -5.07 7.23 -5.56
C ILE A 417 -4.29 8.34 -6.27
N THR A 418 -4.52 9.59 -5.87
CA THR A 418 -3.80 10.77 -6.39
C THR A 418 -3.04 11.48 -5.27
N VAL A 419 -1.76 11.75 -5.44
CA VAL A 419 -0.92 12.47 -4.46
C VAL A 419 -0.56 13.85 -4.98
N ASN A 420 -1.24 14.89 -4.48
CA ASN A 420 -1.05 16.27 -4.92
C ASN A 420 -0.29 17.15 -3.91
N ALA A 421 0.21 16.56 -2.83
CA ALA A 421 0.93 17.26 -1.78
C ALA A 421 2.09 16.44 -1.24
N ASN A 422 3.08 17.14 -0.69
CA ASN A 422 4.30 16.52 -0.16
C ASN A 422 4.01 15.64 1.05
N ILE A 423 4.64 14.46 1.12
CA ILE A 423 4.61 13.56 2.26
C ILE A 423 6.05 13.34 2.72
N ILE A 424 6.54 14.20 3.62
CA ILE A 424 7.93 14.19 4.08
C ILE A 424 7.97 13.93 5.58
N LYS A 425 8.42 12.73 5.97
CA LYS A 425 8.69 12.34 7.35
C LYS A 425 9.98 13.01 7.85
N THR A 426 9.91 13.78 8.92
CA THR A 426 11.01 14.57 9.46
C THR A 426 11.45 14.19 10.88
N ALA A 427 10.72 13.31 11.57
CA ALA A 427 11.01 12.86 12.93
C ALA A 427 10.63 11.38 13.14
N GLY A 428 10.93 10.83 14.32
CA GLY A 428 10.52 9.48 14.72
C GLY A 428 11.37 8.33 14.17
N THR A 429 11.04 7.10 14.59
CA THR A 429 11.65 5.85 14.13
C THR A 429 11.25 5.50 12.71
N ASP A 430 11.71 4.36 12.19
CA ASP A 430 11.31 3.85 10.88
C ASP A 430 9.77 3.68 10.80
N ALA A 431 9.20 3.96 9.63
CA ALA A 431 7.77 3.82 9.34
C ALA A 431 7.55 3.37 7.89
N LYS A 432 6.33 2.94 7.56
CA LYS A 432 5.94 2.56 6.20
C LYS A 432 4.76 3.39 5.71
N LEU A 433 4.79 3.80 4.45
CA LEU A 433 3.65 4.31 3.70
C LEU A 433 3.30 3.30 2.60
N THR A 434 2.05 2.83 2.60
CA THR A 434 1.51 1.96 1.55
C THR A 434 0.42 2.71 0.81
N LEU A 435 0.54 2.83 -0.52
CA LEU A 435 -0.54 3.27 -1.40
C LEU A 435 -1.00 2.05 -2.22
N LEU A 436 -2.20 1.55 -1.94
CA LEU A 436 -2.78 0.37 -2.59
C LEU A 436 -4.03 0.75 -3.38
N ALA A 437 -3.88 0.98 -4.67
CA ALA A 437 -4.96 1.38 -5.56
C ALA A 437 -5.59 0.18 -6.28
N ASP A 438 -6.91 0.11 -6.27
CA ASP A 438 -7.73 -0.76 -7.13
C ASP A 438 -7.44 -0.50 -8.62
N ASN A 439 -7.25 0.76 -9.01
CA ASN A 439 -6.88 1.18 -10.36
C ASN A 439 -5.50 1.87 -10.39
N ASN A 440 -5.43 3.18 -10.61
CA ASN A 440 -4.15 3.87 -10.83
C ASN A 440 -3.64 4.58 -9.58
N ILE A 441 -2.32 4.74 -9.52
CA ILE A 441 -1.66 5.71 -8.64
C ILE A 441 -1.13 6.85 -9.50
N SER A 442 -1.38 8.10 -9.11
CA SER A 442 -0.81 9.27 -9.78
C SER A 442 -0.27 10.30 -8.80
N THR A 443 0.70 11.10 -9.22
CA THR A 443 1.18 12.25 -8.44
C THR A 443 1.11 13.54 -9.25
N GLY A 444 0.89 14.66 -8.56
CA GLY A 444 1.06 15.99 -9.13
C GLY A 444 2.52 16.30 -9.49
N ASP A 445 2.73 17.40 -10.22
CA ASP A 445 4.05 17.96 -10.51
C ASP A 445 4.71 18.51 -9.23
N ASN A 446 6.04 18.39 -9.11
CA ASN A 446 6.87 18.87 -7.99
C ASN A 446 6.50 18.30 -6.61
N VAL A 447 5.85 17.13 -6.57
CA VAL A 447 5.55 16.43 -5.31
C VAL A 447 6.80 15.74 -4.77
N SER A 448 6.97 15.78 -3.45
CA SER A 448 8.04 15.06 -2.74
C SER A 448 7.45 14.03 -1.77
N ILE A 449 7.94 12.79 -1.83
CA ILE A 449 7.59 11.71 -0.88
C ILE A 449 8.90 11.20 -0.27
N GLY A 450 9.05 11.24 1.04
CA GLY A 450 10.34 10.85 1.60
C GLY A 450 10.50 11.00 3.10
N ALA A 451 11.75 10.87 3.53
CA ALA A 451 12.16 11.07 4.91
C ALA A 451 13.48 11.83 5.04
N THR A 452 13.65 12.54 6.16
CA THR A 452 14.93 13.13 6.59
C THR A 452 15.46 12.51 7.88
N THR A 453 14.61 11.80 8.64
CA THR A 453 14.92 11.16 9.92
C THR A 453 14.20 9.81 9.99
N GLY A 454 14.91 8.75 10.39
CA GLY A 454 14.41 7.36 10.28
C GLY A 454 14.15 6.97 8.82
N LYS A 455 14.01 5.68 8.55
CA LYS A 455 13.66 5.19 7.22
C LYS A 455 12.17 5.38 6.96
N LEU A 456 11.83 5.65 5.70
CA LEU A 456 10.45 5.50 5.21
C LEU A 456 10.42 4.39 4.16
N ASN A 457 9.81 3.25 4.47
CA ASN A 457 9.51 2.27 3.42
C ASN A 457 8.29 2.76 2.63
N LEU A 458 8.31 2.58 1.31
CA LEU A 458 7.24 3.04 0.42
C LEU A 458 6.81 1.92 -0.53
N ASP A 459 5.54 1.56 -0.44
CA ASP A 459 4.90 0.64 -1.37
C ASP A 459 3.91 1.41 -2.26
N LEU A 460 4.10 1.31 -3.58
CA LEU A 460 3.21 1.82 -4.60
C LEU A 460 2.60 0.63 -5.34
N LEU A 461 1.38 0.25 -4.95
CA LEU A 461 0.70 -0.96 -5.41
C LEU A 461 -0.53 -0.56 -6.23
N ALA A 462 -0.48 -0.68 -7.56
CA ALA A 462 -1.60 -0.29 -8.43
C ALA A 462 -2.25 -1.52 -9.08
N GLY A 463 -3.50 -1.42 -9.51
CA GLY A 463 -4.19 -2.53 -10.21
C GLY A 463 -4.62 -3.68 -9.30
N ASN A 464 -5.08 -3.38 -8.08
CA ASN A 464 -5.62 -4.41 -7.20
C ASN A 464 -6.88 -5.09 -7.78
N THR A 465 -7.68 -4.39 -8.60
CA THR A 465 -8.87 -4.95 -9.28
C THR A 465 -8.83 -4.85 -10.81
N THR A 466 -7.82 -4.20 -11.39
CA THR A 466 -7.66 -4.07 -12.86
C THR A 466 -6.29 -4.50 -13.37
N ASN A 467 -6.29 -5.12 -14.56
CA ASN A 467 -5.10 -5.64 -15.24
C ASN A 467 -4.39 -4.59 -16.12
N ASN A 468 -4.87 -3.35 -16.13
CA ASN A 468 -4.38 -2.27 -17.01
C ASN A 468 -3.98 -1.02 -16.22
N ALA A 469 -3.46 -1.21 -15.01
CA ALA A 469 -3.13 -0.12 -14.09
C ALA A 469 -1.80 0.56 -14.44
N SER A 470 -1.63 1.77 -13.91
CA SER A 470 -0.41 2.56 -14.05
C SER A 470 -0.09 3.32 -12.76
N ILE A 471 1.21 3.49 -12.54
CA ILE A 471 1.81 4.40 -11.57
C ILE A 471 2.39 5.58 -12.37
N SER A 472 1.70 6.72 -12.36
CA SER A 472 2.07 7.90 -13.15
C SER A 472 2.66 8.99 -12.26
N LEU A 473 3.98 9.18 -12.34
CA LEU A 473 4.68 10.16 -11.52
C LEU A 473 4.83 11.49 -12.25
N GLY A 474 4.28 12.56 -11.68
CA GLY A 474 4.32 13.93 -12.21
C GLY A 474 5.73 14.47 -12.44
N LYS A 475 5.82 15.62 -13.10
CA LYS A 475 7.11 16.25 -13.44
C LYS A 475 7.87 16.62 -12.18
N PHE A 476 9.19 16.42 -12.19
CA PHE A 476 10.08 16.77 -11.08
C PHE A 476 9.67 16.14 -9.74
N ILE A 477 9.01 14.97 -9.77
CA ILE A 477 8.76 14.18 -8.55
C ILE A 477 10.10 13.88 -7.85
N ASN A 478 10.12 13.99 -6.52
CA ASN A 478 11.28 13.61 -5.72
C ASN A 478 10.89 12.60 -4.64
N ILE A 479 11.22 11.34 -4.87
CA ILE A 479 11.09 10.26 -3.87
C ILE A 479 12.45 10.05 -3.21
N SER A 480 12.56 10.26 -1.88
CA SER A 480 13.83 10.12 -1.14
C SER A 480 13.59 9.53 0.25
N LEU A 481 13.86 8.23 0.40
CA LEU A 481 13.35 7.40 1.50
C LEU A 481 14.29 7.26 2.72
N ASN A 482 15.41 7.99 2.71
CA ASN A 482 16.42 7.95 3.78
C ASN A 482 16.90 6.51 4.11
N GLY A 483 17.18 5.71 3.08
CA GLY A 483 17.58 4.31 3.21
C GLY A 483 16.45 3.32 3.49
N GLY A 484 15.18 3.77 3.47
CA GLY A 484 14.00 2.91 3.40
C GLY A 484 13.80 2.34 2.00
N ASP A 485 13.17 1.17 1.93
CA ASP A 485 13.01 0.42 0.68
C ASP A 485 11.80 0.92 -0.11
N LEU A 486 11.91 0.85 -1.45
CA LEU A 486 10.80 1.11 -2.36
C LEU A 486 10.36 -0.18 -3.06
N LEU A 487 9.05 -0.44 -3.03
CA LEU A 487 8.38 -1.42 -3.88
C LEU A 487 7.37 -0.71 -4.78
N ALA A 488 7.49 -0.87 -6.09
CA ALA A 488 6.41 -0.58 -7.03
C ALA A 488 5.97 -1.88 -7.69
N ASP A 489 4.70 -2.25 -7.52
CA ASP A 489 4.17 -3.55 -7.95
C ASP A 489 2.68 -3.47 -8.29
N ALA A 490 2.13 -4.56 -8.80
CA ALA A 490 0.70 -4.76 -8.90
C ALA A 490 0.12 -5.03 -7.49
N GLY A 491 -1.01 -4.41 -7.16
CA GLY A 491 -1.76 -4.71 -5.93
C GLY A 491 -2.28 -6.15 -5.91
N ASN A 492 -2.59 -6.70 -7.09
CA ASN A 492 -2.91 -8.10 -7.32
C ASN A 492 -1.88 -8.70 -8.28
N SER A 493 -1.23 -9.79 -7.91
CA SER A 493 -0.13 -10.40 -8.70
C SER A 493 -0.56 -10.88 -10.10
N ALA A 494 -1.86 -11.02 -10.37
CA ALA A 494 -2.38 -11.33 -11.70
C ALA A 494 -2.50 -10.10 -12.62
N SER A 495 -2.36 -8.89 -12.07
CA SER A 495 -2.58 -7.64 -12.78
C SER A 495 -1.33 -7.09 -13.46
N GLY A 496 -1.55 -6.36 -14.55
CA GLY A 496 -0.57 -5.64 -15.31
C GLY A 496 -0.41 -4.21 -14.82
N VAL A 497 0.82 -3.83 -14.46
CA VAL A 497 1.13 -2.47 -14.02
C VAL A 497 2.31 -1.87 -14.78
N SER A 498 2.23 -0.59 -15.13
CA SER A 498 3.34 0.21 -15.65
C SER A 498 3.75 1.30 -14.65
N LEU A 499 4.98 1.81 -14.77
CA LEU A 499 5.40 3.03 -14.09
C LEU A 499 5.92 4.03 -15.12
N THR A 500 5.40 5.26 -15.10
CA THR A 500 5.82 6.32 -16.03
C THR A 500 6.25 7.56 -15.27
N PHE A 501 7.44 8.07 -15.58
CA PHE A 501 7.89 9.39 -15.18
C PHE A 501 7.53 10.41 -16.25
N MET A 502 6.75 11.42 -15.88
CA MET A 502 6.33 12.46 -16.83
C MET A 502 7.52 13.30 -17.33
N ASN A 503 8.40 13.74 -16.43
CA ASN A 503 9.63 14.48 -16.78
C ASN A 503 10.54 14.63 -15.55
N ASN A 504 11.84 14.32 -15.67
CA ASN A 504 12.87 14.70 -14.67
C ASN A 504 12.54 14.29 -13.21
N GLY A 505 11.91 13.13 -13.02
CA GLY A 505 11.62 12.60 -11.70
C GLY A 505 12.78 11.79 -11.10
N LYS A 506 12.79 11.65 -9.78
CA LYS A 506 13.82 10.90 -9.04
C LYS A 506 13.21 9.96 -8.01
N ILE A 507 13.75 8.75 -7.93
CA ILE A 507 13.61 7.80 -6.82
C ILE A 507 14.97 7.60 -6.16
N LYS A 508 15.02 7.69 -4.83
CA LYS A 508 16.15 7.27 -4.00
C LYS A 508 15.66 6.45 -2.80
N GLY A 509 16.09 5.20 -2.69
CA GLY A 509 15.77 4.31 -1.57
C GLY A 509 16.94 3.40 -1.17
N GLY A 510 16.72 2.56 -0.15
CA GLY A 510 17.63 1.49 0.26
C GLY A 510 17.74 0.44 -0.84
N ASN A 511 16.87 -0.55 -0.81
CA ASN A 511 16.55 -1.38 -1.98
C ASN A 511 15.45 -0.71 -2.80
N VAL A 512 15.53 -0.84 -4.13
CA VAL A 512 14.46 -0.39 -5.03
C VAL A 512 14.06 -1.56 -5.92
N THR A 513 12.80 -2.00 -5.79
CA THR A 513 12.24 -3.09 -6.59
C THR A 513 11.05 -2.57 -7.39
N LEU A 514 11.13 -2.69 -8.72
CA LEU A 514 10.09 -2.26 -9.66
C LEU A 514 9.57 -3.48 -10.43
N ASN A 515 8.42 -4.01 -10.04
CA ASN A 515 7.74 -5.12 -10.69
C ASN A 515 6.66 -4.57 -11.63
N LEU A 516 7.04 -4.34 -12.88
CA LEU A 516 6.28 -3.57 -13.87
C LEU A 516 6.06 -4.40 -15.14
N SER A 517 5.13 -5.34 -15.08
CA SER A 517 4.82 -6.24 -16.21
C SER A 517 4.42 -5.51 -17.49
N ARG A 518 3.93 -4.27 -17.39
CA ARG A 518 3.62 -3.38 -18.54
C ARG A 518 4.71 -2.33 -18.82
N GLY A 519 5.78 -2.32 -18.04
CA GLY A 519 7.01 -1.59 -18.31
C GLY A 519 7.21 -0.30 -17.51
N LEU A 520 8.48 0.14 -17.53
CA LEU A 520 8.99 1.40 -17.00
C LEU A 520 9.27 2.36 -18.16
N GLY A 521 8.83 3.61 -18.04
CA GLY A 521 8.99 4.62 -19.10
C GLY A 521 9.17 6.05 -18.58
N GLY A 522 9.65 6.94 -19.45
CA GLY A 522 9.66 8.38 -19.18
C GLY A 522 10.82 9.14 -19.81
N TYR A 523 10.89 10.44 -19.49
CA TYR A 523 11.94 11.34 -19.95
C TYR A 523 12.84 11.80 -18.79
N ALA A 524 14.16 11.62 -18.94
CA ALA A 524 15.21 12.10 -18.04
C ALA A 524 15.02 11.76 -16.54
N TYR A 525 14.51 10.58 -16.23
CA TYR A 525 14.25 10.15 -14.85
C TYR A 525 15.44 9.43 -14.21
N ASN A 526 15.46 9.35 -12.88
CA ASN A 526 16.54 8.74 -12.11
C ASN A 526 16.00 7.74 -11.08
N VAL A 527 16.54 6.52 -11.07
CA VAL A 527 16.23 5.48 -10.10
C VAL A 527 17.51 5.07 -9.37
N ASN A 528 17.59 5.40 -8.09
CA ASN A 528 18.79 5.23 -7.29
C ASN A 528 18.51 4.34 -6.07
N ALA A 529 19.26 3.26 -5.93
CA ALA A 529 19.25 2.40 -4.75
C ALA A 529 20.59 2.53 -4.01
N ASP A 530 20.55 2.73 -2.69
CA ASP A 530 21.74 2.68 -1.84
C ASP A 530 22.29 1.22 -1.77
N ASN A 531 21.40 0.23 -1.91
CA ASN A 531 21.70 -1.20 -1.98
C ASN A 531 21.40 -1.73 -3.39
N ASP A 532 20.48 -2.69 -3.55
CA ASP A 532 20.18 -3.32 -4.83
C ASP A 532 19.05 -2.61 -5.58
N LEU A 533 19.19 -2.51 -6.90
CA LEU A 533 18.14 -2.05 -7.83
C LEU A 533 17.70 -3.22 -8.71
N THR A 534 16.43 -3.60 -8.60
CA THR A 534 15.81 -4.63 -9.43
C THR A 534 14.63 -4.06 -10.21
N ILE A 535 14.63 -4.24 -11.53
CA ILE A 535 13.55 -3.82 -12.42
C ILE A 535 13.10 -5.05 -13.21
N ASN A 536 11.86 -5.47 -13.00
CA ASN A 536 11.23 -6.59 -13.69
C ASN A 536 10.16 -6.04 -14.63
N GLY A 537 10.44 -5.99 -15.94
CA GLY A 537 9.58 -5.32 -16.92
C GLY A 537 10.36 -4.70 -18.07
N SER A 538 9.68 -4.38 -19.17
CA SER A 538 10.27 -3.62 -20.27
C SER A 538 10.73 -2.25 -19.77
N VAL A 539 11.90 -1.79 -20.20
CA VAL A 539 12.46 -0.50 -19.75
C VAL A 539 12.65 0.41 -20.96
N THR A 540 12.07 1.60 -20.90
CA THR A 540 12.20 2.62 -21.94
C THR A 540 12.56 3.96 -21.33
N GLY A 541 13.36 4.75 -22.05
CA GLY A 541 13.60 6.12 -21.64
C GLY A 541 14.43 6.90 -22.64
N SER A 542 14.22 8.21 -22.64
CA SER A 542 15.01 9.15 -23.43
C SER A 542 15.48 10.32 -22.58
N THR A 543 16.53 11.00 -23.03
CA THR A 543 17.06 12.19 -22.37
C THR A 543 17.68 13.18 -23.37
N GLY A 544 17.79 14.44 -22.94
CA GLY A 544 18.29 15.59 -23.67
C GLY A 544 18.50 16.79 -22.72
N TRP A 545 18.79 17.98 -23.25
CA TRP A 545 18.94 19.21 -22.44
C TRP A 545 19.99 19.15 -21.32
N GLY A 546 21.05 18.38 -21.49
CA GLY A 546 22.08 18.08 -20.50
C GLY A 546 21.62 17.16 -19.36
N ALA A 547 20.38 16.68 -19.39
CA ALA A 547 19.80 15.88 -18.32
C ALA A 547 20.29 14.43 -18.33
N VAL A 548 20.18 13.78 -17.16
CA VAL A 548 20.59 12.39 -16.95
C VAL A 548 19.36 11.50 -16.84
N LEU A 549 19.32 10.44 -17.66
CA LEU A 549 18.50 9.25 -17.45
C LEU A 549 19.35 8.24 -16.67
N GLY A 550 19.07 8.06 -15.39
CA GLY A 550 19.97 7.40 -14.45
C GLY A 550 19.38 6.17 -13.77
N PHE A 551 20.19 5.11 -13.67
CA PHE A 551 19.93 3.92 -12.88
C PHE A 551 21.19 3.59 -12.09
N THR A 552 21.14 3.69 -10.77
CA THR A 552 22.33 3.48 -9.93
C THR A 552 22.02 2.61 -8.73
N ALA A 553 22.91 1.66 -8.42
CA ALA A 553 22.85 0.81 -7.23
C ALA A 553 24.20 0.82 -6.50
N GLY A 554 24.18 0.97 -5.18
CA GLY A 554 25.37 0.72 -4.35
C GLY A 554 25.68 -0.78 -4.21
N GLY A 555 24.75 -1.65 -4.57
CA GLY A 555 24.90 -3.10 -4.71
C GLY A 555 24.82 -3.55 -6.16
N LYS A 556 23.96 -4.54 -6.44
CA LYS A 556 23.70 -5.05 -7.79
C LYS A 556 22.61 -4.24 -8.48
N LEU A 557 22.77 -4.04 -9.79
CA LEU A 557 21.72 -3.52 -10.66
C LEU A 557 21.27 -4.63 -11.61
N ALA A 558 19.97 -4.95 -11.62
CA ALA A 558 19.37 -5.91 -12.53
C ALA A 558 18.14 -5.32 -13.24
N MET A 559 18.15 -5.35 -14.57
CA MET A 559 16.97 -5.11 -15.42
C MET A 559 16.60 -6.42 -16.10
N ASN A 560 15.51 -7.04 -15.66
CA ASN A 560 14.95 -8.28 -16.18
C ASN A 560 13.70 -7.96 -17.01
N SER A 561 13.89 -7.74 -18.30
CA SER A 561 12.82 -7.40 -19.22
C SER A 561 12.27 -8.65 -19.90
N PRO A 562 10.94 -8.92 -19.83
CA PRO A 562 10.32 -9.93 -20.69
C PRO A 562 10.25 -9.47 -22.15
N GLY A 563 10.38 -8.17 -22.43
CA GLY A 563 10.44 -7.59 -23.77
C GLY A 563 11.78 -6.90 -24.01
N SER A 564 11.75 -5.62 -24.41
CA SER A 564 12.95 -4.85 -24.74
C SER A 564 13.44 -3.93 -23.61
N ILE A 565 14.71 -3.54 -23.72
CA ILE A 565 15.34 -2.45 -22.96
C ILE A 565 15.81 -1.40 -23.97
N SER A 566 15.31 -0.17 -23.89
CA SER A 566 15.64 0.92 -24.82
C SER A 566 15.90 2.23 -24.09
N LEU A 567 17.18 2.62 -23.97
CA LEU A 567 17.62 3.82 -23.26
C LEU A 567 18.44 4.70 -24.20
N GLN A 568 17.98 5.93 -24.44
CA GLN A 568 18.49 6.73 -25.56
C GLN A 568 18.82 8.17 -25.15
N ALA A 569 20.05 8.60 -25.44
CA ALA A 569 20.52 9.98 -25.38
C ALA A 569 20.66 10.53 -26.81
N ASN A 570 19.52 10.77 -27.46
CA ASN A 570 19.48 11.08 -28.89
C ASN A 570 19.23 12.56 -29.21
N ASP A 571 19.19 13.44 -28.19
CA ASP A 571 19.12 14.87 -28.42
C ASP A 571 20.41 15.37 -29.09
N SER A 572 20.33 15.73 -30.37
CA SER A 572 21.43 16.33 -31.11
C SER A 572 21.47 17.86 -30.94
N GLY A 573 20.46 18.45 -30.30
CA GLY A 573 20.37 19.86 -29.91
C GLY A 573 20.57 20.04 -28.39
N ASN A 574 20.37 21.27 -27.91
CA ASN A 574 20.23 21.63 -26.48
C ASN A 574 21.30 21.09 -25.50
N GLY A 575 22.50 20.77 -25.98
CA GLY A 575 23.58 20.23 -25.14
C GLY A 575 23.58 18.71 -24.95
N GLY A 576 22.72 17.96 -25.64
CA GLY A 576 22.66 16.49 -25.57
C GLY A 576 22.04 15.95 -24.29
N GLY A 577 22.20 14.66 -24.00
CA GLY A 577 21.76 14.04 -22.74
C GLY A 577 22.65 12.85 -22.37
N ARG A 578 22.50 12.31 -21.16
CA ARG A 578 23.29 11.15 -20.73
C ARG A 578 22.46 10.03 -20.15
N VAL A 579 22.72 8.81 -20.60
CA VAL A 579 22.26 7.58 -19.93
C VAL A 579 23.37 7.13 -18.97
N LEU A 580 23.02 6.88 -17.71
CA LEU A 580 23.93 6.40 -16.68
C LEU A 580 23.36 5.12 -16.06
N ILE A 581 24.11 4.03 -16.11
CA ILE A 581 23.77 2.74 -15.49
C ILE A 581 24.94 2.32 -14.61
N SER A 582 24.74 2.15 -13.32
CA SER A 582 25.82 1.81 -12.39
C SER A 582 25.40 0.83 -11.31
N GLY A 583 26.24 -0.16 -11.03
CA GLY A 583 26.07 -1.09 -9.92
C GLY A 583 27.42 -1.52 -9.35
N ASP A 584 27.69 -1.30 -8.06
CA ASP A 584 28.99 -1.64 -7.48
C ASP A 584 29.32 -3.14 -7.59
N LYS A 585 28.35 -4.02 -7.29
CA LYS A 585 28.54 -5.48 -7.25
C LYS A 585 28.12 -6.21 -8.53
N GLY A 586 27.80 -5.46 -9.57
CA GLY A 586 27.44 -5.99 -10.89
C GLY A 586 26.31 -5.21 -11.55
N VAL A 587 26.28 -5.28 -12.88
CA VAL A 587 25.20 -4.75 -13.72
C VAL A 587 24.72 -5.85 -14.64
N THR A 588 23.41 -6.12 -14.65
CA THR A 588 22.78 -7.08 -15.56
C THR A 588 21.63 -6.42 -16.30
N LEU A 589 21.65 -6.48 -17.63
CA LEU A 589 20.57 -6.05 -18.51
C LEU A 589 20.14 -7.26 -19.34
N ASN A 590 18.96 -7.80 -19.09
CA ASN A 590 18.46 -9.00 -19.74
C ASN A 590 17.12 -8.74 -20.43
N ALA A 591 17.09 -8.83 -21.76
CA ALA A 591 15.89 -8.78 -22.58
C ALA A 591 15.53 -10.20 -23.07
N ALA A 592 14.67 -10.90 -22.32
CA ALA A 592 14.41 -12.32 -22.50
C ALA A 592 13.67 -12.65 -23.82
N ALA A 593 12.83 -11.74 -24.31
CA ALA A 593 12.16 -11.87 -25.61
C ALA A 593 12.05 -10.51 -26.31
N GLY A 594 13.17 -9.78 -26.37
CA GLY A 594 13.24 -8.50 -27.05
C GLY A 594 14.66 -8.04 -27.33
N THR A 595 14.78 -6.73 -27.55
CA THR A 595 16.02 -6.08 -27.97
C THR A 595 16.66 -5.30 -26.82
N VAL A 596 17.96 -5.04 -26.94
CA VAL A 596 18.66 -4.05 -26.09
C VAL A 596 19.19 -2.93 -26.98
N THR A 597 18.67 -1.72 -26.80
CA THR A 597 19.11 -0.52 -27.54
C THR A 597 19.63 0.52 -26.56
N LEU A 598 20.93 0.78 -26.60
CA LEU A 598 21.59 1.80 -25.80
C LEU A 598 22.34 2.76 -26.74
N SER A 599 21.79 3.94 -26.97
CA SER A 599 22.29 4.84 -28.01
C SER A 599 22.55 6.26 -27.51
N ALA A 600 23.66 6.84 -27.99
CA ALA A 600 23.93 8.27 -27.89
C ALA A 600 24.19 8.85 -29.29
N ALA A 601 23.41 9.87 -29.72
CA ALA A 601 23.44 10.36 -31.11
C ALA A 601 24.73 11.12 -31.47
N LYS A 602 25.25 11.96 -30.57
CA LYS A 602 26.42 12.81 -30.83
C LYS A 602 27.44 12.67 -29.71
N ALA A 603 28.49 11.89 -29.91
CA ALA A 603 29.46 11.50 -28.87
C ALA A 603 30.06 12.68 -28.07
N ALA A 604 30.15 13.87 -28.67
CA ALA A 604 30.66 15.07 -27.99
C ALA A 604 29.74 15.63 -26.90
N THR A 605 28.42 15.43 -27.02
CA THR A 605 27.39 16.01 -26.13
C THR A 605 26.49 14.97 -25.49
N ASN A 606 26.45 13.75 -26.05
CA ASN A 606 25.65 12.64 -25.58
C ASN A 606 26.55 11.49 -25.14
N GLY A 607 26.10 10.72 -24.16
CA GLY A 607 26.82 9.52 -23.75
C GLY A 607 25.92 8.49 -23.09
N VAL A 608 26.26 7.23 -23.30
CA VAL A 608 25.78 6.10 -22.51
C VAL A 608 26.95 5.61 -21.67
N ASN A 609 26.81 5.58 -20.35
CA ASN A 609 27.84 5.07 -19.45
C ASN A 609 27.28 3.92 -18.62
N ILE A 610 27.97 2.79 -18.66
CA ILE A 610 27.64 1.59 -17.89
C ILE A 610 28.86 1.23 -17.05
N THR A 611 28.71 1.16 -15.74
CA THR A 611 29.84 0.91 -14.84
C THR A 611 29.47 -0.13 -13.80
N SER A 612 30.35 -1.11 -13.61
CA SER A 612 30.38 -1.89 -12.38
C SER A 612 31.69 -1.70 -11.61
N GLY A 613 31.56 -1.31 -10.35
CA GLY A 613 32.68 -0.93 -9.50
C GLY A 613 33.58 -2.11 -9.11
N ASN A 614 32.99 -3.27 -8.86
CA ASN A 614 33.64 -4.47 -8.33
C ASN A 614 33.04 -5.79 -8.87
N GLY A 615 31.99 -5.75 -9.71
CA GLY A 615 31.39 -6.95 -10.33
C GLY A 615 31.35 -6.87 -11.86
N ALA A 616 30.81 -7.91 -12.48
CA ALA A 616 30.70 -8.00 -13.94
C ALA A 616 29.61 -7.08 -14.52
N VAL A 617 29.74 -6.75 -15.80
CA VAL A 617 28.65 -6.19 -16.62
C VAL A 617 28.18 -7.27 -17.59
N SER A 618 26.90 -7.63 -17.55
CA SER A 618 26.28 -8.60 -18.45
C SER A 618 25.09 -7.98 -19.19
N ILE A 619 25.10 -8.03 -20.52
CA ILE A 619 24.00 -7.57 -21.37
C ILE A 619 23.58 -8.73 -22.26
N THR A 620 22.32 -9.13 -22.18
CA THR A 620 21.77 -10.27 -22.92
C THR A 620 20.46 -9.91 -23.60
N ASN A 621 20.25 -10.42 -24.82
CA ASN A 621 18.99 -10.27 -25.52
C ASN A 621 18.65 -11.50 -26.39
N MET A 622 17.35 -11.71 -26.64
CA MET A 622 16.86 -12.70 -27.61
C MET A 622 15.66 -12.14 -28.37
N VAL A 623 15.74 -12.10 -29.71
CA VAL A 623 14.65 -11.57 -30.56
C VAL A 623 14.47 -12.43 -31.83
N GLN A 624 13.26 -12.51 -32.38
CA GLN A 624 12.96 -13.27 -33.61
C GLN A 624 12.06 -12.49 -34.60
N ASP A 625 11.80 -11.21 -34.36
CA ASP A 625 10.71 -10.42 -34.98
C ASP A 625 11.10 -9.58 -36.21
N GLY A 626 12.36 -9.63 -36.66
CA GLY A 626 12.87 -8.75 -37.72
C GLY A 626 13.92 -7.76 -37.25
N SER A 627 13.98 -7.48 -35.95
CA SER A 627 14.85 -6.46 -35.37
C SER A 627 16.30 -6.91 -35.17
N ASN A 628 17.19 -5.93 -35.01
CA ASN A 628 18.50 -6.17 -34.42
C ASN A 628 18.36 -6.56 -32.96
N GLY A 629 19.21 -7.47 -32.50
CA GLY A 629 19.19 -7.96 -31.12
C GLY A 629 19.69 -6.89 -30.14
N MET A 630 21.00 -6.68 -30.14
CA MET A 630 21.67 -5.67 -29.33
C MET A 630 22.22 -4.56 -30.23
N THR A 631 21.93 -3.31 -29.89
CA THR A 631 22.48 -2.12 -30.55
C THR A 631 23.10 -1.19 -29.51
N LEU A 632 24.41 -1.02 -29.55
CA LEU A 632 25.19 -0.13 -28.69
C LEU A 632 25.85 0.95 -29.54
N THR A 633 25.52 2.22 -29.28
CA THR A 633 26.06 3.36 -30.03
C THR A 633 26.63 4.41 -29.08
N ASN A 634 27.91 4.73 -29.23
CA ASN A 634 28.64 5.71 -28.41
C ASN A 634 28.53 5.41 -26.90
N ALA A 635 28.67 4.14 -26.53
CA ALA A 635 28.57 3.65 -25.16
C ALA A 635 29.96 3.43 -24.55
N ASN A 636 30.13 3.79 -23.27
CA ASN A 636 31.29 3.47 -22.46
C ASN A 636 30.89 2.44 -21.41
N ILE A 637 31.48 1.26 -21.44
CA ILE A 637 31.21 0.16 -20.50
C ILE A 637 32.49 -0.17 -19.75
N SER A 638 32.39 -0.20 -18.42
CA SER A 638 33.53 -0.45 -17.53
C SER A 638 33.18 -1.45 -16.43
N SER A 639 34.09 -2.37 -16.14
CA SER A 639 33.97 -3.34 -15.05
C SER A 639 35.35 -3.70 -14.51
N LYS A 640 35.51 -3.85 -13.18
CA LYS A 640 36.75 -4.45 -12.64
C LYS A 640 36.82 -5.97 -12.79
N ASP A 641 35.67 -6.62 -12.99
CA ASP A 641 35.54 -8.07 -13.23
C ASP A 641 35.49 -8.32 -14.73
N GLY A 642 34.50 -9.03 -15.30
CA GLY A 642 34.34 -9.22 -16.75
C GLY A 642 33.20 -8.43 -17.39
N ILE A 643 33.19 -8.39 -18.73
CA ILE A 643 32.11 -7.84 -19.56
C ILE A 643 31.58 -8.94 -20.49
N VAL A 644 30.27 -9.21 -20.44
CA VAL A 644 29.59 -10.19 -21.29
C VAL A 644 28.49 -9.51 -22.11
N LEU A 645 28.55 -9.64 -23.43
CA LEU A 645 27.57 -9.12 -24.38
C LEU A 645 27.05 -10.26 -25.26
N ASN A 646 25.86 -10.79 -24.97
CA ASN A 646 25.30 -11.94 -25.69
C ASN A 646 23.97 -11.58 -26.37
N GLY A 647 23.99 -11.50 -27.71
CA GLY A 647 22.80 -11.25 -28.51
C GLY A 647 22.42 -12.46 -29.36
N THR A 648 21.12 -12.74 -29.43
CA THR A 648 20.54 -13.71 -30.38
C THR A 648 19.44 -13.06 -31.22
N THR A 649 19.47 -13.27 -32.53
CA THR A 649 18.44 -12.78 -33.48
C THR A 649 18.10 -13.85 -34.54
N PHE A 650 16.99 -13.68 -35.26
CA PHE A 650 16.68 -14.48 -36.46
C PHE A 650 16.91 -13.72 -37.77
N TRP A 651 16.43 -12.48 -37.93
CA TRP A 651 16.50 -11.76 -39.21
C TRP A 651 17.55 -10.65 -39.29
N GLY A 652 17.88 -10.02 -38.16
CA GLY A 652 18.75 -8.84 -38.10
C GLY A 652 20.21 -9.15 -37.73
N GLN A 653 20.87 -8.16 -37.15
CA GLN A 653 22.18 -8.31 -36.53
C GLN A 653 22.04 -8.69 -35.05
N ALA A 654 22.74 -9.71 -34.59
CA ALA A 654 22.61 -10.18 -33.20
C ALA A 654 23.24 -9.18 -32.22
N VAL A 655 24.45 -8.69 -32.53
CA VAL A 655 25.14 -7.62 -31.77
C VAL A 655 25.70 -6.59 -32.75
N VAL A 656 25.32 -5.32 -32.55
CA VAL A 656 25.81 -4.15 -33.29
C VAL A 656 26.44 -3.16 -32.33
N MET A 657 27.67 -2.77 -32.59
CA MET A 657 28.45 -1.84 -31.78
C MET A 657 29.08 -0.77 -32.67
N SER A 658 28.84 0.51 -32.36
CA SER A 658 29.41 1.65 -33.08
C SER A 658 29.93 2.70 -32.10
N GLY A 659 31.22 3.02 -32.15
CA GLY A 659 31.84 3.99 -31.25
C GLY A 659 31.85 3.55 -29.78
N VAL A 660 31.90 2.24 -29.51
CA VAL A 660 31.81 1.69 -28.14
C VAL A 660 33.19 1.58 -27.51
N ASN A 661 33.32 1.97 -26.24
CA ASN A 661 34.51 1.74 -25.43
C ASN A 661 34.21 0.71 -24.34
N LEU A 662 34.92 -0.42 -24.34
CA LEU A 662 34.88 -1.43 -23.29
C LEU A 662 36.22 -1.42 -22.55
N THR A 663 36.20 -1.28 -21.23
CA THR A 663 37.41 -1.34 -20.40
C THR A 663 37.18 -2.24 -19.21
N THR A 664 38.02 -3.27 -19.04
CA THR A 664 37.82 -4.21 -17.94
C THR A 664 39.09 -4.81 -17.34
N GLY A 665 38.96 -5.35 -16.13
CA GLY A 665 40.03 -6.08 -15.44
C GLY A 665 40.08 -7.58 -15.77
N GLY A 666 38.95 -8.17 -16.15
CA GLY A 666 38.77 -9.59 -16.47
C GLY A 666 38.42 -9.81 -17.93
N ASP A 667 37.67 -10.88 -18.22
CA ASP A 667 37.38 -11.29 -19.60
C ASP A 667 36.36 -10.37 -20.28
N VAL A 668 36.50 -10.21 -21.60
CA VAL A 668 35.48 -9.62 -22.48
C VAL A 668 34.95 -10.70 -23.40
N ASP A 669 33.69 -11.08 -23.26
CA ASP A 669 33.02 -12.05 -24.11
C ASP A 669 31.88 -11.39 -24.89
N ILE A 670 31.98 -11.40 -26.22
CA ILE A 670 30.95 -10.84 -27.12
C ILE A 670 30.47 -11.95 -28.04
N THR A 671 29.22 -12.36 -27.87
CA THR A 671 28.60 -13.42 -28.67
C THR A 671 27.39 -12.91 -29.41
N GLY A 672 27.42 -12.99 -30.74
CA GLY A 672 26.30 -12.69 -31.61
C GLY A 672 25.87 -13.93 -32.39
N LEU A 673 24.66 -14.42 -32.10
CA LEU A 673 24.11 -15.60 -32.76
C LEU A 673 22.92 -15.24 -33.64
N ALA A 674 23.08 -15.36 -34.95
CA ALA A 674 21.96 -15.47 -35.86
C ALA A 674 21.42 -16.91 -35.83
N LYS A 675 20.36 -17.14 -35.06
CA LYS A 675 19.84 -18.47 -34.73
C LYS A 675 18.31 -18.46 -34.67
N ASN A 676 17.70 -19.51 -35.23
CA ASN A 676 16.30 -19.82 -35.00
C ASN A 676 16.16 -20.52 -33.64
N LEU A 677 15.43 -19.92 -32.71
CA LEU A 677 15.29 -20.47 -31.35
C LEU A 677 14.46 -21.76 -31.29
N THR A 678 13.56 -21.97 -32.24
CA THR A 678 12.69 -23.16 -32.30
C THR A 678 13.43 -24.38 -32.82
N THR A 679 14.18 -24.23 -33.91
CA THR A 679 14.88 -25.36 -34.55
C THR A 679 16.30 -25.55 -34.05
N GLY A 680 16.87 -24.54 -33.39
CA GLY A 680 18.28 -24.49 -33.06
C GLY A 680 19.20 -24.25 -34.27
N GLY A 681 18.63 -24.17 -35.48
CA GLY A 681 19.35 -23.91 -36.72
C GLY A 681 19.73 -22.45 -36.89
N LEU A 682 20.33 -22.15 -38.04
CA LEU A 682 20.78 -20.81 -38.38
C LEU A 682 19.62 -19.80 -38.53
N GLY A 683 19.98 -18.52 -38.40
CA GLY A 683 19.12 -17.39 -38.70
C GLY A 683 18.75 -17.27 -40.18
N ALA A 684 18.03 -16.21 -40.54
CA ALA A 684 17.66 -15.89 -41.91
C ALA A 684 18.89 -15.51 -42.76
N ALA A 685 18.75 -15.63 -44.08
CA ALA A 685 19.81 -15.37 -45.07
C ALA A 685 20.48 -13.99 -45.02
N SER A 686 19.87 -13.00 -44.37
CA SER A 686 20.41 -11.63 -44.22
C SER A 686 20.92 -11.32 -42.81
N SER A 687 20.94 -12.30 -41.91
CA SER A 687 21.26 -12.10 -40.49
C SER A 687 22.76 -12.30 -40.20
N SER A 688 23.30 -11.51 -39.28
CA SER A 688 24.72 -11.58 -38.89
C SER A 688 24.90 -11.75 -37.39
N GLY A 689 26.05 -12.26 -36.98
CA GLY A 689 26.41 -12.39 -35.58
C GLY A 689 26.80 -11.05 -34.97
N VAL A 690 28.09 -10.70 -35.08
CA VAL A 690 28.67 -9.49 -34.45
C VAL A 690 29.13 -8.51 -35.51
N GLN A 691 28.69 -7.26 -35.41
CA GLN A 691 29.20 -6.13 -36.19
C GLN A 691 29.74 -5.03 -35.27
N LEU A 692 31.03 -4.74 -35.39
CA LEU A 692 31.75 -3.75 -34.60
C LEU A 692 32.38 -2.70 -35.53
N SER A 693 32.17 -1.43 -35.21
CA SER A 693 32.80 -0.31 -35.92
C SER A 693 33.30 0.77 -34.97
N GLY A 694 34.48 1.34 -35.23
CA GLY A 694 34.97 2.53 -34.50
C GLY A 694 35.11 2.34 -32.98
N SER A 695 35.31 1.10 -32.51
CA SER A 695 35.19 0.76 -31.09
C SER A 695 36.55 0.42 -30.48
N ASN A 696 36.71 0.65 -29.17
CA ASN A 696 37.92 0.32 -28.42
C ASN A 696 37.59 -0.71 -27.34
N ILE A 697 38.28 -1.84 -27.35
CA ILE A 697 38.04 -2.94 -26.40
C ILE A 697 39.35 -3.24 -25.69
N SER A 698 39.37 -3.05 -24.38
CA SER A 698 40.56 -3.19 -23.54
C SER A 698 40.29 -4.08 -22.34
N SER A 699 41.14 -5.09 -22.14
CA SER A 699 41.18 -5.90 -20.93
C SER A 699 42.60 -5.90 -20.35
N THR A 700 42.75 -5.52 -19.08
CA THR A 700 44.07 -5.45 -18.44
C THR A 700 44.53 -6.78 -17.86
N GLY A 701 43.60 -7.68 -17.50
CA GLY A 701 43.89 -8.94 -16.82
C GLY A 701 43.19 -10.18 -17.40
N GLY A 702 42.29 -10.04 -18.37
CA GLY A 702 41.58 -11.17 -19.00
C GLY A 702 41.76 -11.24 -20.52
N ASN A 703 41.08 -12.23 -21.12
CA ASN A 703 41.01 -12.46 -22.55
C ASN A 703 39.96 -11.57 -23.20
N ILE A 704 40.05 -11.42 -24.53
CA ILE A 704 38.98 -10.84 -25.34
C ILE A 704 38.52 -11.90 -26.35
N THR A 705 37.26 -12.30 -26.28
CA THR A 705 36.65 -13.31 -27.15
C THR A 705 35.45 -12.74 -27.89
N LEU A 706 35.49 -12.78 -29.23
CA LEU A 706 34.36 -12.42 -30.08
C LEU A 706 33.91 -13.66 -30.83
N THR A 707 32.61 -13.96 -30.78
CA THR A 707 32.00 -15.09 -31.48
C THR A 707 30.79 -14.63 -32.29
N GLY A 708 30.88 -14.73 -33.61
CA GLY A 708 29.80 -14.42 -34.55
C GLY A 708 29.31 -15.66 -35.28
N THR A 709 28.00 -15.87 -35.33
CA THR A 709 27.35 -16.84 -36.22
C THR A 709 26.36 -16.11 -37.12
N ALA A 710 26.44 -16.29 -38.43
CA ALA A 710 25.52 -15.73 -39.42
C ALA A 710 24.59 -16.78 -40.00
N GLY A 711 23.37 -16.37 -40.37
CA GLY A 711 22.43 -17.22 -41.13
C GLY A 711 22.58 -17.11 -42.64
N THR A 712 23.64 -16.46 -43.12
CA THR A 712 23.73 -15.89 -44.47
C THR A 712 23.71 -16.89 -45.62
N ASP A 713 23.19 -16.42 -46.76
CA ASP A 713 23.20 -17.10 -48.07
C ASP A 713 23.96 -16.27 -49.14
N VAL A 714 24.34 -16.90 -50.26
CA VAL A 714 25.10 -16.34 -51.39
C VAL A 714 24.52 -15.06 -51.97
N SER A 715 23.22 -14.83 -51.77
CA SER A 715 22.49 -13.62 -52.18
C SER A 715 22.88 -12.36 -51.38
N HIS A 716 23.63 -12.48 -50.28
CA HIS A 716 24.03 -11.38 -49.40
C HIS A 716 25.55 -11.33 -49.15
N PRO A 717 26.37 -11.12 -50.20
CA PRO A 717 27.84 -11.27 -50.11
C PRO A 717 28.54 -10.23 -49.23
N SER A 718 27.86 -9.14 -48.87
CA SER A 718 28.40 -8.08 -48.01
C SER A 718 28.38 -8.42 -46.52
N ILE A 719 27.66 -9.47 -46.11
CA ILE A 719 27.45 -9.81 -44.70
C ILE A 719 28.54 -10.78 -44.23
N SER A 720 29.15 -10.50 -43.09
CA SER A 720 30.11 -11.40 -42.42
C SER A 720 29.55 -11.86 -41.07
N SER A 721 29.96 -13.04 -40.60
CA SER A 721 29.47 -13.54 -39.31
C SER A 721 30.02 -12.76 -38.12
N LEU A 722 31.31 -12.44 -38.18
CA LEU A 722 32.01 -11.50 -37.31
C LEU A 722 32.66 -10.44 -38.19
N GLN A 723 32.19 -9.19 -38.07
CA GLN A 723 32.74 -8.03 -38.78
C GLN A 723 33.30 -7.02 -37.78
N VAL A 724 34.57 -6.65 -37.99
CA VAL A 724 35.31 -5.70 -37.17
C VAL A 724 35.92 -4.65 -38.09
N SER A 725 35.56 -3.39 -37.91
CA SER A 725 36.05 -2.29 -38.74
C SER A 725 36.54 -1.11 -37.90
N ASN A 726 37.70 -0.54 -38.25
CA ASN A 726 38.23 0.69 -37.62
C ASN A 726 38.24 0.63 -36.08
N SER A 727 38.59 -0.52 -35.51
CA SER A 727 38.47 -0.78 -34.06
C SER A 727 39.82 -1.13 -33.44
N THR A 728 39.97 -0.90 -32.15
CA THR A 728 41.20 -1.19 -31.39
C THR A 728 40.94 -2.26 -30.35
N PHE A 729 41.82 -3.24 -30.27
CA PHE A 729 41.80 -4.29 -29.25
C PHE A 729 43.11 -4.31 -28.50
N THR A 730 43.04 -4.26 -27.18
CA THR A 730 44.22 -4.28 -26.30
C THR A 730 44.01 -5.27 -25.16
N THR A 731 44.84 -6.30 -25.10
CA THR A 731 44.92 -7.20 -23.94
C THR A 731 46.36 -7.66 -23.72
N ASN A 732 46.71 -8.05 -22.50
CA ASN A 732 47.97 -8.76 -22.21
C ASN A 732 47.80 -10.29 -22.28
N ASN A 733 46.62 -10.80 -22.62
CA ASN A 733 46.30 -12.22 -22.75
C ASN A 733 45.88 -12.57 -24.18
N ALA A 734 44.96 -13.51 -24.37
CA ALA A 734 44.51 -13.94 -25.69
C ALA A 734 43.41 -13.03 -26.26
N LEU A 735 43.55 -12.70 -27.54
CA LEU A 735 42.47 -12.19 -28.38
C LEU A 735 41.98 -13.30 -29.31
N THR A 736 40.72 -13.70 -29.18
CA THR A 736 40.12 -14.78 -29.98
C THR A 736 38.94 -14.26 -30.80
N LEU A 737 39.00 -14.46 -32.11
CA LEU A 737 37.98 -14.06 -33.08
C LEU A 737 37.41 -15.31 -33.75
N ASN A 738 36.17 -15.66 -33.43
CA ASN A 738 35.47 -16.81 -33.99
C ASN A 738 34.32 -16.34 -34.88
N GLY A 739 34.27 -16.83 -36.12
CA GLY A 739 33.22 -16.51 -37.07
C GLY A 739 32.76 -17.73 -37.83
N THR A 740 31.47 -18.03 -37.82
CA THR A 740 30.86 -19.12 -38.62
C THR A 740 29.75 -18.59 -39.53
N THR A 741 29.85 -18.90 -40.82
CA THR A 741 28.86 -18.62 -41.86
C THR A 741 28.67 -19.83 -42.77
N GLU A 742 27.57 -19.88 -43.52
CA GLU A 742 27.38 -20.87 -44.58
C GLU A 742 28.09 -20.45 -45.87
N THR A 743 27.92 -19.21 -46.35
CA THR A 743 28.27 -18.86 -47.74
C THR A 743 29.08 -17.57 -47.95
N THR A 744 29.41 -16.83 -46.88
CA THR A 744 30.03 -15.50 -46.97
C THR A 744 31.41 -15.44 -46.29
N THR A 745 31.69 -14.44 -45.45
CA THR A 745 32.95 -14.36 -44.69
C THR A 745 32.73 -14.76 -43.22
N GLY A 746 33.52 -15.72 -42.72
CA GLY A 746 33.53 -16.09 -41.31
C GLY A 746 33.99 -14.92 -40.45
N VAL A 747 35.28 -14.59 -40.48
CA VAL A 747 35.85 -13.44 -39.76
C VAL A 747 36.33 -12.37 -40.73
N LYS A 748 35.86 -11.14 -40.60
CA LYS A 748 36.31 -9.99 -41.39
C LYS A 748 36.81 -8.86 -40.50
N VAL A 749 38.09 -8.52 -40.63
CA VAL A 749 38.75 -7.43 -39.90
C VAL A 749 39.33 -6.43 -40.90
N THR A 750 38.96 -5.15 -40.77
CA THR A 750 39.41 -4.08 -41.67
C THR A 750 39.80 -2.83 -40.89
N GLY A 751 40.89 -2.14 -41.24
CA GLY A 751 41.23 -0.85 -40.64
C GLY A 751 41.51 -0.89 -39.13
N SER A 752 41.77 -2.05 -38.53
CA SER A 752 41.74 -2.25 -37.08
C SER A 752 43.13 -2.47 -36.49
N THR A 753 43.32 -2.14 -35.22
CA THR A 753 44.58 -2.33 -34.50
C THR A 753 44.42 -3.41 -33.43
N LEU A 754 45.21 -4.46 -33.50
CA LEU A 754 45.16 -5.60 -32.59
C LEU A 754 46.47 -5.69 -31.79
N SER A 755 46.37 -5.69 -30.47
CA SER A 755 47.49 -5.86 -29.53
C SER A 755 47.10 -6.87 -28.47
N ALA A 756 47.74 -8.04 -28.48
CA ALA A 756 47.50 -9.14 -27.55
C ALA A 756 48.79 -9.93 -27.28
N ALA A 757 48.80 -10.80 -26.27
CA ALA A 757 49.88 -11.78 -26.13
C ALA A 757 49.76 -12.90 -27.16
N THR A 758 48.52 -13.31 -27.48
CA THR A 758 48.23 -14.24 -28.59
C THR A 758 47.00 -13.77 -29.35
N LEU A 759 46.97 -14.04 -30.66
CA LEU A 759 45.81 -13.79 -31.53
C LEU A 759 45.37 -15.12 -32.16
N ASN A 760 44.11 -15.50 -31.96
CA ASN A 760 43.48 -16.65 -32.60
C ASN A 760 42.37 -16.17 -33.52
N VAL A 761 42.47 -16.44 -34.82
CA VAL A 761 41.42 -16.13 -35.81
C VAL A 761 40.88 -17.44 -36.38
N ASN A 762 39.64 -17.78 -36.02
CA ASN A 762 38.95 -18.99 -36.43
C ASN A 762 37.75 -18.61 -37.32
N GLY A 763 37.93 -18.66 -38.63
CA GLY A 763 36.93 -18.28 -39.61
C GLY A 763 36.43 -19.45 -40.44
N VAL A 764 35.12 -19.73 -40.36
CA VAL A 764 34.50 -20.90 -41.00
C VAL A 764 33.43 -20.47 -42.00
N ALA A 765 33.58 -20.93 -43.24
CA ALA A 765 32.58 -20.79 -44.32
C ALA A 765 32.17 -22.19 -44.82
N ARG A 766 31.01 -22.70 -44.39
CA ARG A 766 30.66 -24.14 -44.46
C ARG A 766 30.26 -24.66 -45.84
N VAL A 767 29.80 -23.80 -46.75
CA VAL A 767 29.37 -24.13 -48.11
C VAL A 767 30.27 -23.47 -49.15
N GLN A 768 30.50 -22.17 -49.04
CA GLN A 768 31.40 -21.40 -49.91
C GLN A 768 31.79 -20.07 -49.26
N GLY A 769 32.76 -19.35 -49.82
CA GLY A 769 33.12 -17.99 -49.39
C GLY A 769 34.53 -17.89 -48.80
N THR A 770 34.69 -17.05 -47.79
CA THR A 770 35.97 -16.71 -47.17
C THR A 770 35.99 -17.16 -45.72
N GLY A 771 36.98 -17.96 -45.31
CA GLY A 771 37.15 -18.34 -43.90
C GLY A 771 37.41 -17.10 -43.05
N PHE A 772 38.55 -16.45 -43.29
CA PHE A 772 38.90 -15.17 -42.67
C PHE A 772 39.50 -14.16 -43.66
N SER A 773 39.31 -12.88 -43.37
CA SER A 773 39.89 -11.74 -44.09
C SER A 773 40.41 -10.71 -43.10
N LEU A 774 41.72 -10.44 -43.09
CA LEU A 774 42.33 -9.33 -42.38
C LEU A 774 42.98 -8.39 -43.41
N ALA A 775 42.47 -7.17 -43.51
CA ALA A 775 42.96 -6.17 -44.45
C ALA A 775 43.13 -4.81 -43.77
N THR A 776 44.05 -4.00 -44.28
CA THR A 776 44.33 -2.63 -43.82
C THR A 776 44.43 -2.49 -42.30
N SER A 777 44.92 -3.52 -41.61
CA SER A 777 44.89 -3.66 -40.15
C SER A 777 46.32 -3.79 -39.62
N GLN A 778 46.51 -3.48 -38.33
CA GLN A 778 47.82 -3.48 -37.69
C GLN A 778 47.88 -4.49 -36.56
N LEU A 779 48.92 -5.32 -36.57
CA LEU A 779 49.28 -6.20 -35.47
C LEU A 779 50.45 -5.57 -34.70
N LEU A 780 50.27 -5.36 -33.40
CA LEU A 780 51.26 -4.68 -32.55
C LEU A 780 51.87 -5.62 -31.50
N GLY A 781 53.00 -5.20 -30.94
CA GLY A 781 53.68 -5.92 -29.85
C GLY A 781 54.10 -7.32 -30.27
N GLY A 782 53.78 -8.32 -29.43
CA GLY A 782 54.10 -9.74 -29.66
C GLY A 782 53.37 -10.39 -30.84
N LEU A 783 52.50 -9.66 -31.54
CA LEU A 783 51.80 -10.14 -32.74
C LEU A 783 52.47 -9.71 -34.05
N ALA A 784 53.39 -8.73 -34.02
CA ALA A 784 53.90 -8.08 -35.22
C ALA A 784 54.71 -9.00 -36.15
N ASP A 785 55.42 -9.98 -35.58
CA ASP A 785 56.22 -10.97 -36.31
C ASP A 785 55.46 -12.25 -36.67
N LEU A 786 54.17 -12.32 -36.31
CA LEU A 786 53.25 -13.45 -36.50
C LEU A 786 53.54 -14.71 -35.67
N THR A 787 54.54 -14.72 -34.77
CA THR A 787 54.87 -15.91 -33.95
C THR A 787 53.76 -16.33 -33.00
N ASN A 788 53.01 -15.36 -32.47
CA ASN A 788 51.90 -15.60 -31.54
C ASN A 788 50.53 -15.47 -32.20
N VAL A 789 50.46 -15.68 -33.53
CA VAL A 789 49.25 -15.55 -34.33
C VAL A 789 48.86 -16.91 -34.89
N SER A 790 47.65 -17.38 -34.54
CA SER A 790 47.03 -18.59 -35.10
C SER A 790 45.90 -18.19 -36.03
N LEU A 791 45.98 -18.63 -37.28
CA LEU A 791 44.97 -18.40 -38.32
C LEU A 791 44.41 -19.75 -38.78
N SER A 792 43.12 -19.97 -38.56
CA SER A 792 42.46 -21.24 -38.89
C SER A 792 41.18 -21.00 -39.70
N SER A 793 41.07 -21.72 -40.81
CA SER A 793 39.81 -21.90 -41.53
C SER A 793 39.30 -23.34 -41.47
N ALA A 794 39.76 -24.12 -40.49
CA ALA A 794 39.36 -25.50 -40.28
C ALA A 794 37.84 -25.60 -40.11
N GLY A 795 37.20 -26.50 -40.87
CA GLY A 795 35.75 -26.64 -40.93
C GLY A 795 35.07 -25.90 -42.09
N SER A 796 35.82 -25.10 -42.87
CA SER A 796 35.29 -24.48 -44.10
C SER A 796 35.17 -25.49 -45.25
N ALA A 797 34.32 -25.18 -46.22
CA ALA A 797 34.17 -25.95 -47.46
C ALA A 797 35.45 -25.95 -48.31
N ALA A 798 35.59 -26.99 -49.13
CA ALA A 798 36.64 -27.03 -50.15
C ALA A 798 36.51 -25.83 -51.10
N GLY A 799 37.62 -25.10 -51.29
CA GLY A 799 37.64 -23.89 -52.11
C GLY A 799 37.34 -22.58 -51.36
N ALA A 800 37.09 -22.63 -50.05
CA ALA A 800 37.04 -21.44 -49.22
C ALA A 800 38.38 -20.68 -49.28
N GLN A 801 38.32 -19.36 -49.43
CA GLN A 801 39.50 -18.51 -49.53
C GLN A 801 39.83 -17.86 -48.19
N ASN A 802 41.08 -17.46 -48.00
CA ASN A 802 41.50 -16.61 -46.88
C ASN A 802 42.25 -15.41 -47.44
N VAL A 803 42.05 -14.23 -46.87
CA VAL A 803 42.60 -12.97 -47.39
C VAL A 803 43.45 -12.29 -46.33
N LEU A 804 44.71 -12.07 -46.65
CA LEU A 804 45.66 -11.25 -45.89
C LEU A 804 46.32 -10.29 -46.88
N ASP A 805 46.41 -9.01 -46.54
CA ASP A 805 47.13 -8.03 -47.35
C ASP A 805 48.52 -7.68 -46.77
N ASN A 806 49.23 -6.76 -47.43
CA ASN A 806 50.57 -6.36 -47.04
C ASN A 806 50.66 -5.64 -45.67
N SER A 807 49.51 -5.28 -45.07
CA SER A 807 49.47 -4.70 -43.73
C SER A 807 49.61 -5.76 -42.64
N ILE A 808 49.26 -7.01 -42.95
CA ILE A 808 49.38 -8.15 -42.03
C ILE A 808 50.62 -8.98 -42.37
N VAL A 809 50.81 -9.32 -43.64
CA VAL A 809 51.92 -10.16 -44.11
C VAL A 809 52.83 -9.33 -45.01
N ASN A 810 54.02 -9.01 -44.53
CA ASN A 810 55.03 -8.24 -45.25
C ASN A 810 56.34 -9.03 -45.35
N ASP A 811 57.32 -8.47 -46.07
CA ASP A 811 58.60 -9.14 -46.32
C ASP A 811 59.34 -9.54 -45.02
N ALA A 812 59.08 -8.87 -43.89
CA ALA A 812 59.75 -9.15 -42.63
C ALA A 812 59.13 -10.31 -41.82
N ASN A 813 57.86 -10.65 -42.03
CA ASN A 813 57.16 -11.68 -41.25
C ASN A 813 56.57 -12.83 -42.09
N ARG A 814 56.68 -12.77 -43.42
CA ARG A 814 56.19 -13.80 -44.35
C ARG A 814 56.72 -15.20 -44.05
N ASP A 815 58.01 -15.32 -43.75
CA ASP A 815 58.63 -16.62 -43.52
C ASP A 815 58.16 -17.24 -42.19
N THR A 816 57.86 -16.43 -41.18
CA THR A 816 57.25 -16.90 -39.92
C THR A 816 55.86 -17.49 -40.13
N LEU A 817 55.08 -16.94 -41.07
CA LEU A 817 53.75 -17.47 -41.41
C LEU A 817 53.82 -18.82 -42.15
N LEU A 818 54.88 -19.04 -42.93
CA LEU A 818 55.05 -20.25 -43.74
C LEU A 818 55.71 -21.42 -42.99
N ALA A 819 56.41 -21.11 -41.90
CA ALA A 819 57.02 -22.06 -40.99
C ALA A 819 55.96 -22.64 -40.03
#